data_AF-A0A2Z4UF92-F1
#
_entry.id   AF-A0A2Z4UF92-F1
#
_cell.length_a   1.000
_cell.length_b   1.000
_cell.length_c   1.000
_cell.angle_alpha   90.00
_cell.angle_beta   90.00
_cell.angle_gamma   90.00
#
_symmetry.space_group_name_H-M   'P 1'
#
loop_
_entity.id
_entity.type
_entity.pdbx_description
1 polymer ?
#
loop_
_entity_poly.entity_id
_entity_poly.type
_entity_poly.pdbx_seq_one_letter_code
_entity_poly.pdbx_strand_id
1 'polypeptide(L)'
;MKKTKDREIKLIFAAVVLLFAAFLVLPVIRLLGKSFLGDTGFTTAFYREVFGSKGFVTALGNSFLVSSLAAVCTTGIAFLLTYTIHYTNVPGMVKKILRAVALLPMLLPTITYGFAILYSFGKEGLLTKLFGKQLFQIYGIKGLLLGYVIYTLPVSFMLLYNAMSYIDKKFMVVSRVMGDNPFSTFWITIIRPLLGTLAASFVQSFFLSFTDFGIPAAVGGKFEVLAGVLYDRMLGSVPNFNNGAVVAMVMLVPSIVSIALLHYLEKYNVRYNKISHIEMKKNRVRDFICGGLGSLACLGILMIFLVIFVVPFVKQWPYELGFTLENVKSVFADAELSNVYINSLYTAFFTAVFGTLTAYGSALVTARSKVPKILKNIIEGIALVTNTIPGMVLGLAFLFAFSGTRLQNTFAILVLCNVIHFFSTPYLMMKESLAKMNASWETTAMLMGDNWLKTIIRIVTPNALSTIIEVFSYYFINAMVTISAVIFLAGARTMVITTKIKQLQYYNKYNEIFVLSILLLLTNLLCKLVFQHLAKRERGAEKEKTNKSREALMQKKTVRLARRALAAVLAAVLVVSGISLISGGRNSDLVVIYSNADDEAITAMKKTLDENGYQGKYILQSFGTSELGGKLLAEGKNLEADMITMSTFYIDSAQEANAMFADLDFGKQTLSESSPWCQPITAQEGAILVNTKVLKEAGLPMPESLKDLADPVYRDMVSVTDLSSSSTAWLLIQALVDAYGEVGAEDVLAKIYENAGPHIEDSGSGPLKKVRAGEVAVGFGLRHQAVADKEAGLPVDYVDPVEGNFSLTESVAVLDRDTPRKEIAMEMAQCMIEKGREELQKTYPLPVYKGEAKAAEKESAYPKVFPEPLTVDLLEEHQKLSERCK
;
A
#
# COMPACT_ATOMS: atom_id res chain seq x y z
N MET A 1 24.52 -45.67 3.57
CA MET A 1 24.19 -44.42 2.82
C MET A 1 22.69 -44.09 2.70
N LYS A 2 21.72 -45.00 2.94
CA LYS A 2 20.28 -44.61 3.11
C LYS A 2 20.07 -43.56 4.23
N LYS A 3 20.85 -43.66 5.32
CA LYS A 3 20.77 -42.77 6.49
C LYS A 3 21.14 -41.29 6.21
N THR A 4 21.90 -40.97 5.16
CA THR A 4 22.33 -39.58 4.88
C THR A 4 21.26 -38.77 4.12
N LYS A 5 20.54 -39.38 3.16
CA LYS A 5 19.40 -38.75 2.46
C LYS A 5 18.31 -38.28 3.43
N ASP A 6 18.01 -39.09 4.44
CA ASP A 6 17.01 -38.72 5.45
C ASP A 6 17.48 -37.61 6.38
N ARG A 7 18.79 -37.44 6.60
CA ARG A 7 19.32 -36.36 7.45
C ARG A 7 19.22 -34.99 6.77
N GLU A 8 19.63 -34.88 5.51
CA GLU A 8 19.58 -33.62 4.75
C GLU A 8 18.14 -33.11 4.60
N ILE A 9 17.20 -33.99 4.27
CA ILE A 9 15.77 -33.64 4.14
C ILE A 9 15.17 -33.26 5.50
N LYS A 10 15.56 -33.94 6.60
CA LYS A 10 15.12 -33.58 7.95
C LYS A 10 15.67 -32.23 8.41
N LEU A 11 16.90 -31.88 8.02
CA LEU A 11 17.47 -30.55 8.28
C LEU A 11 16.71 -29.46 7.53
N ILE A 12 16.39 -29.67 6.24
CA ILE A 12 15.57 -28.74 5.47
C ILE A 12 14.19 -28.58 6.11
N PHE A 13 13.55 -29.69 6.50
CA PHE A 13 12.28 -29.66 7.21
C PHE A 13 12.38 -28.85 8.52
N ALA A 14 13.38 -29.11 9.35
CA ALA A 14 13.58 -28.41 10.62
C ALA A 14 13.81 -26.92 10.41
N ALA A 15 14.60 -26.53 9.40
CA ALA A 15 14.84 -25.13 9.06
C ALA A 15 13.55 -24.41 8.61
N VAL A 16 12.74 -25.05 7.76
CA VAL A 16 11.44 -24.52 7.32
C VAL A 16 10.50 -24.36 8.52
N VAL A 17 10.34 -25.40 9.35
CA VAL A 17 9.44 -25.34 10.51
C VAL A 17 9.90 -24.28 11.51
N LEU A 18 11.21 -24.16 11.77
CA LEU A 18 11.74 -23.13 12.66
C LEU A 18 11.48 -21.73 12.10
N LEU A 19 11.68 -21.52 10.80
CA LEU A 19 11.36 -20.26 10.14
C LEU A 19 9.89 -19.87 10.33
N PHE A 20 8.95 -20.78 10.04
CA PHE A 20 7.52 -20.50 10.22
C PHE A 20 7.09 -20.43 11.70
N ALA A 21 7.72 -21.19 12.60
CA ALA A 21 7.44 -21.06 14.02
C ALA A 21 7.85 -19.67 14.54
N ALA A 22 9.02 -19.18 14.14
CA ALA A 22 9.56 -17.89 14.57
C ALA A 22 8.87 -16.70 13.91
N PHE A 23 8.54 -16.78 12.61
CA PHE A 23 8.05 -15.65 11.81
C PHE A 23 6.58 -15.77 11.38
N LEU A 24 5.85 -16.80 11.80
CA LEU A 24 4.40 -16.88 11.58
C LEU A 24 3.66 -17.17 12.88
N VAL A 25 3.99 -18.28 13.54
CA VAL A 25 3.26 -18.75 14.72
C VAL A 25 3.45 -17.81 15.91
N LEU A 26 4.71 -17.47 16.24
CA LEU A 26 5.01 -16.57 17.35
C LEU A 26 4.39 -15.17 17.18
N PRO A 27 4.50 -14.50 16.01
CA PRO A 27 3.82 -13.23 15.75
C PRO A 27 2.31 -13.29 15.92
N VAL A 28 1.65 -14.31 15.37
CA VAL A 28 0.19 -14.46 15.47
C VAL A 28 -0.25 -14.74 16.92
N ILE A 29 0.52 -15.52 17.68
CA ILE A 29 0.26 -15.73 19.11
C ILE A 29 0.43 -14.42 19.90
N ARG A 30 1.45 -13.62 19.59
CA ARG A 30 1.65 -12.30 20.23
C ARG A 30 0.49 -11.35 19.92
N LEU A 31 0.03 -11.32 18.67
CA LEU A 31 -1.15 -10.56 18.27
C LEU A 31 -2.40 -11.00 19.04
N LEU A 32 -2.65 -12.32 19.11
CA LEU A 32 -3.77 -12.86 19.87
C LEU A 32 -3.67 -12.51 21.36
N GLY A 33 -2.49 -12.62 21.95
CA GLY A 33 -2.22 -12.21 23.33
C GLY A 33 -2.56 -10.75 23.57
N LYS A 34 -2.12 -9.84 22.69
CA LYS A 34 -2.44 -8.40 22.76
C LYS A 34 -3.94 -8.09 22.70
N SER A 35 -4.74 -8.93 22.03
CA SER A 35 -6.19 -8.75 21.99
C SER A 35 -6.91 -9.09 23.31
N PHE A 36 -6.27 -9.83 24.21
CA PHE A 36 -6.87 -10.31 25.47
C PHE A 36 -6.13 -9.87 26.73
N LEU A 37 -4.88 -9.41 26.65
CA LEU A 37 -4.07 -9.02 27.81
C LEU A 37 -4.11 -7.50 28.00
N GLY A 38 -4.75 -7.04 29.08
CA GLY A 38 -4.64 -5.66 29.58
C GLY A 38 -3.62 -5.54 30.71
N ASP A 39 -3.45 -4.34 31.26
CA ASP A 39 -2.43 -4.05 32.28
C ASP A 39 -2.64 -4.83 33.59
N THR A 40 -3.88 -5.23 33.88
CA THR A 40 -4.27 -5.99 35.08
C THR A 40 -4.50 -7.49 34.83
N GLY A 41 -4.29 -7.98 33.60
CA GLY A 41 -4.43 -9.40 33.24
C GLY A 41 -5.35 -9.67 32.04
N PHE A 42 -5.91 -10.88 31.98
CA PHE A 42 -6.82 -11.29 30.89
C PHE A 42 -8.14 -10.52 30.96
N THR A 43 -8.53 -9.85 29.88
CA THR A 43 -9.72 -9.03 29.77
C THR A 43 -10.41 -9.21 28.42
N THR A 44 -11.74 -9.09 28.41
CA THR A 44 -12.56 -9.03 27.19
C THR A 44 -13.08 -7.63 26.92
N ALA A 45 -12.66 -6.65 27.72
CA ALA A 45 -13.09 -5.25 27.61
C ALA A 45 -12.79 -4.66 26.22
N PHE A 46 -11.62 -4.94 25.64
CA PHE A 46 -11.24 -4.45 24.31
C PHE A 46 -12.19 -4.91 23.21
N TYR A 47 -12.68 -6.16 23.28
CA TYR A 47 -13.70 -6.63 22.34
C TYR A 47 -15.01 -5.85 22.53
N ARG A 48 -15.45 -5.66 23.77
CA ARG A 48 -16.66 -4.89 24.07
C ARG A 48 -16.54 -3.43 23.61
N GLU A 49 -15.37 -2.83 23.76
CA GLU A 49 -15.06 -1.46 23.35
C GLU A 49 -15.08 -1.32 21.82
N VAL A 50 -14.39 -2.21 21.10
CA VAL A 50 -14.36 -2.19 19.64
C VAL A 50 -15.76 -2.43 19.05
N PHE A 51 -16.48 -3.45 19.51
CA PHE A 51 -17.85 -3.71 19.04
C PHE A 51 -18.86 -2.65 19.52
N GLY A 52 -18.59 -1.95 20.61
CA GLY A 52 -19.40 -0.85 21.14
C GLY A 52 -19.08 0.50 20.50
N SER A 53 -17.95 0.64 19.81
CA SER A 53 -17.57 1.88 19.14
C SER A 53 -18.53 2.21 17.99
N LYS A 54 -18.96 3.47 17.93
CA LYS A 54 -19.72 3.99 16.78
C LYS A 54 -18.88 3.81 15.52
N GLY A 55 -19.48 3.35 14.42
CA GLY A 55 -18.80 3.18 13.14
C GLY A 55 -18.20 1.79 12.89
N PHE A 56 -17.70 1.05 13.90
CA PHE A 56 -17.01 -0.24 13.65
C PHE A 56 -17.90 -1.31 12.99
N VAL A 57 -19.12 -1.49 13.49
CA VAL A 57 -20.08 -2.46 12.91
C VAL A 57 -20.50 -2.02 11.50
N THR A 58 -20.61 -0.71 11.26
CA THR A 58 -20.88 -0.15 9.94
C THR A 58 -19.72 -0.42 8.99
N ALA A 59 -18.47 -0.19 9.40
CA ALA A 59 -17.28 -0.47 8.60
C ALA A 59 -17.14 -1.98 8.28
N LEU A 60 -17.47 -2.85 9.24
CA LEU A 60 -17.55 -4.30 9.01
C LEU A 60 -18.61 -4.65 7.96
N GLY A 61 -19.82 -4.09 8.09
CA GLY A 61 -20.91 -4.28 7.13
C GLY A 61 -20.56 -3.77 5.73
N ASN A 62 -19.97 -2.58 5.64
CA ASN A 62 -19.48 -1.94 4.43
C ASN A 62 -18.44 -2.83 3.72
N SER A 63 -17.47 -3.36 4.47
CA SER A 63 -16.43 -4.26 3.95
C SER A 63 -17.02 -5.53 3.34
N PHE A 64 -17.99 -6.14 4.02
CA PHE A 64 -18.69 -7.32 3.51
C PHE A 64 -19.52 -7.00 2.26
N LEU A 65 -20.27 -5.89 2.27
CA LEU A 65 -21.15 -5.49 1.18
C LEU A 65 -20.35 -5.19 -0.09
N VAL A 66 -19.33 -4.33 0.00
CA VAL A 66 -18.54 -3.92 -1.16
C VAL A 66 -17.72 -5.09 -1.72
N SER A 67 -17.15 -5.93 -0.85
CA SER A 67 -16.34 -7.09 -1.27
C SER A 67 -17.19 -8.17 -1.93
N SER A 68 -18.42 -8.40 -1.43
CA SER A 68 -19.36 -9.36 -2.04
C SER A 68 -19.83 -8.87 -3.40
N LEU A 69 -20.19 -7.59 -3.53
CA LEU A 69 -20.62 -7.01 -4.79
C LEU A 69 -19.48 -7.02 -5.83
N ALA A 70 -18.27 -6.65 -5.41
CA ALA A 70 -17.07 -6.73 -6.25
C ALA A 70 -16.83 -8.16 -6.71
N ALA A 71 -16.91 -9.15 -5.82
CA ALA A 71 -16.71 -10.56 -6.17
C ALA A 71 -17.72 -11.05 -7.23
N VAL A 72 -19.01 -10.71 -7.10
CA VAL A 72 -20.02 -11.07 -8.11
C VAL A 72 -19.69 -10.42 -9.46
N CYS A 73 -19.43 -9.11 -9.48
CA CYS A 73 -19.12 -8.37 -10.70
C CYS A 73 -17.85 -8.89 -11.38
N THR A 74 -16.77 -9.09 -10.62
CA THR A 74 -15.49 -9.59 -11.12
C THR A 74 -15.64 -11.00 -11.69
N THR A 75 -16.27 -11.93 -10.97
CA THR A 75 -16.48 -13.29 -11.47
C THR A 75 -17.31 -13.28 -12.76
N GLY A 76 -18.33 -12.43 -12.87
CA GLY A 76 -19.12 -12.24 -14.09
C GLY A 76 -18.29 -11.72 -15.27
N ILE A 77 -17.50 -10.66 -15.07
CA ILE A 77 -16.64 -10.09 -16.12
C ILE A 77 -15.53 -11.08 -16.52
N ALA A 78 -14.89 -11.73 -15.54
CA ALA A 78 -13.88 -12.75 -15.78
C ALA A 78 -14.45 -13.94 -16.58
N PHE A 79 -15.66 -14.39 -16.23
CA PHE A 79 -16.38 -15.41 -16.99
C PHE A 79 -16.64 -14.97 -18.42
N LEU A 80 -17.10 -13.73 -18.64
CA LEU A 80 -17.34 -13.19 -19.98
C LEU A 80 -16.06 -13.16 -20.81
N LEU A 81 -14.96 -12.63 -20.26
CA LEU A 81 -13.67 -12.54 -20.97
C LEU A 81 -13.09 -13.92 -21.32
N THR A 82 -13.12 -14.84 -20.37
CA THR A 82 -12.62 -16.21 -20.56
C THR A 82 -13.50 -17.01 -21.52
N TYR A 83 -14.82 -16.83 -21.45
CA TYR A 83 -15.76 -17.39 -22.40
C TYR A 83 -15.50 -16.90 -23.82
N THR A 84 -15.29 -15.58 -23.99
CA THR A 84 -14.92 -14.99 -25.28
C THR A 84 -13.64 -15.62 -25.82
N ILE A 85 -12.61 -15.84 -25.01
CA ILE A 85 -11.35 -16.41 -25.50
C ILE A 85 -11.50 -17.90 -25.89
N HIS A 86 -12.18 -18.72 -25.08
CA HIS A 86 -12.23 -20.17 -25.26
C HIS A 86 -13.35 -20.66 -26.20
N TYR A 87 -14.51 -20.00 -26.18
CA TYR A 87 -15.75 -20.48 -26.80
C TYR A 87 -16.26 -19.63 -27.98
N THR A 88 -15.51 -18.62 -28.43
CA THR A 88 -15.86 -17.81 -29.62
C THR A 88 -14.77 -17.84 -30.69
N ASN A 89 -15.11 -17.45 -31.93
CA ASN A 89 -14.18 -17.38 -33.06
C ASN A 89 -13.64 -15.97 -33.31
N VAL A 90 -13.57 -15.14 -32.27
CA VAL A 90 -12.97 -13.79 -32.33
C VAL A 90 -11.50 -13.89 -32.82
N PRO A 91 -10.99 -12.90 -33.59
CA PRO A 91 -9.64 -12.94 -34.13
C PRO A 91 -8.56 -13.20 -33.06
N GLY A 92 -7.54 -13.98 -33.41
CA GLY A 92 -6.49 -14.38 -32.47
C GLY A 92 -5.73 -13.21 -31.83
N MET A 93 -5.61 -12.08 -32.54
CA MET A 93 -5.01 -10.86 -31.98
C MET A 93 -5.86 -10.27 -30.86
N VAL A 94 -7.18 -10.16 -31.05
CA VAL A 94 -8.11 -9.66 -30.02
C VAL A 94 -8.06 -10.56 -28.78
N LYS A 95 -8.04 -11.89 -28.95
CA LYS A 95 -7.89 -12.82 -27.81
C LYS A 95 -6.60 -12.58 -27.01
N LYS A 96 -5.49 -12.27 -27.69
CA LYS A 96 -4.21 -11.93 -27.03
C LYS A 96 -4.32 -10.60 -26.27
N ILE A 97 -4.97 -9.59 -26.87
CA ILE A 97 -5.18 -8.28 -26.24
C ILE A 97 -6.07 -8.42 -25.00
N LEU A 98 -7.21 -9.11 -25.10
CA LEU A 98 -8.12 -9.36 -23.97
C LEU A 98 -7.37 -10.02 -22.80
N ARG A 99 -6.55 -11.04 -23.09
CA ARG A 99 -5.73 -11.71 -22.08
C ARG A 99 -4.67 -10.78 -21.46
N ALA A 100 -4.01 -9.97 -22.28
CA ALA A 100 -2.97 -9.06 -21.79
C ALA A 100 -3.56 -7.97 -20.89
N VAL A 101 -4.66 -7.34 -21.31
CA VAL A 101 -5.34 -6.27 -20.56
C VAL A 101 -5.95 -6.82 -19.27
N ALA A 102 -6.58 -8.00 -19.29
CA ALA A 102 -7.13 -8.61 -18.08
C ALA A 102 -6.06 -8.94 -17.01
N LEU A 103 -4.79 -9.09 -17.39
CA LEU A 103 -3.68 -9.40 -16.50
C LEU A 103 -2.79 -8.19 -16.18
N LEU A 104 -2.99 -7.05 -16.84
CA LEU A 104 -2.22 -5.83 -16.63
C LEU A 104 -2.34 -5.26 -15.21
N PRO A 105 -3.55 -5.23 -14.58
CA PRO A 105 -3.71 -4.75 -13.22
C PRO A 105 -2.70 -5.33 -12.22
N MET A 106 -2.48 -6.64 -12.25
CA MET A 106 -1.61 -7.35 -11.30
C MET A 106 -0.17 -6.79 -11.17
N LEU A 107 0.28 -5.93 -12.09
CA LEU A 107 1.61 -5.33 -12.09
C LEU A 107 1.71 -4.01 -11.31
N LEU A 108 0.60 -3.46 -10.80
CA LEU A 108 0.52 -2.18 -10.09
C LEU A 108 0.00 -2.36 -8.65
N PRO A 109 0.44 -1.50 -7.70
CA PRO A 109 -0.05 -1.52 -6.32
C PRO A 109 -1.46 -0.96 -6.21
N THR A 110 -2.26 -1.48 -5.28
CA THR A 110 -3.71 -1.23 -5.17
C THR A 110 -4.07 0.24 -4.96
N ILE A 111 -3.21 0.98 -4.26
CA ILE A 111 -3.37 2.42 -4.03
C ILE A 111 -3.36 3.25 -5.33
N THR A 112 -2.55 2.85 -6.32
CA THR A 112 -2.47 3.51 -7.63
C THR A 112 -3.79 3.44 -8.38
N TYR A 113 -4.61 2.41 -8.13
CA TYR A 113 -5.91 2.26 -8.79
C TYR A 113 -6.92 3.28 -8.30
N GLY A 114 -6.93 3.54 -6.99
CA GLY A 114 -7.78 4.58 -6.43
C GLY A 114 -7.47 5.94 -7.05
N PHE A 115 -6.18 6.27 -7.21
CA PHE A 115 -5.78 7.51 -7.90
C PHE A 115 -6.07 7.52 -9.38
N ALA A 116 -5.85 6.41 -10.07
CA ALA A 116 -6.20 6.30 -11.48
C ALA A 116 -7.71 6.54 -11.68
N ILE A 117 -8.56 6.04 -10.78
CA ILE A 117 -10.01 6.28 -10.79
C ILE A 117 -10.32 7.74 -10.46
N LEU A 118 -9.72 8.29 -9.41
CA LEU A 118 -9.92 9.67 -8.97
C LEU A 118 -9.60 10.66 -10.11
N TYR A 119 -8.45 10.52 -10.76
CA TYR A 119 -8.04 11.38 -11.87
C TYR A 119 -8.72 11.07 -13.19
N SER A 120 -9.32 9.88 -13.35
CA SER A 120 -10.12 9.56 -14.54
C SER A 120 -11.53 10.15 -14.44
N PHE A 121 -12.22 9.91 -13.33
CA PHE A 121 -13.64 10.23 -13.15
C PHE A 121 -13.91 11.43 -12.23
N GLY A 122 -12.85 12.07 -11.70
CA GLY A 122 -12.85 13.28 -10.85
C GLY A 122 -13.74 14.39 -11.37
N LYS A 123 -14.11 15.38 -10.54
CA LYS A 123 -14.77 16.61 -11.04
C LYS A 123 -13.96 17.23 -12.19
N GLU A 124 -12.64 17.30 -12.02
CA GLU A 124 -11.67 17.73 -13.04
C GLU A 124 -10.93 16.55 -13.72
N GLY A 125 -11.51 15.35 -13.70
CA GLY A 125 -10.88 14.14 -14.25
C GLY A 125 -10.84 14.07 -15.78
N LEU A 126 -9.94 13.25 -16.33
CA LEU A 126 -9.73 13.12 -17.78
C LEU A 126 -11.02 12.76 -18.53
N LEU A 127 -11.77 11.77 -18.04
CA LEU A 127 -13.02 11.34 -18.65
C LEU A 127 -14.15 12.33 -18.38
N THR A 128 -14.18 12.97 -17.21
CA THR A 128 -15.17 14.00 -16.89
C THR A 128 -15.05 15.20 -17.83
N LYS A 129 -13.82 15.67 -18.11
CA LYS A 129 -13.57 16.71 -19.12
C LYS A 129 -13.96 16.27 -20.52
N LEU A 130 -13.71 15.01 -20.88
CA LEU A 130 -14.07 14.46 -22.19
C LEU A 130 -15.60 14.37 -22.39
N PHE A 131 -16.35 13.99 -21.34
CA PHE A 131 -17.81 13.84 -21.40
C PHE A 131 -18.57 15.13 -21.02
N GLY A 132 -17.89 16.16 -20.54
CA GLY A 132 -18.48 17.43 -20.09
C GLY A 132 -19.35 17.34 -18.83
N LYS A 133 -19.39 16.17 -18.17
CA LYS A 133 -20.12 15.95 -16.92
C LYS A 133 -19.53 14.80 -16.13
N GLN A 134 -19.62 14.87 -14.80
CA GLN A 134 -19.21 13.78 -13.94
C GLN A 134 -20.22 12.63 -14.04
N LEU A 135 -19.74 11.42 -14.39
CA LEU A 135 -20.62 10.27 -14.65
C LEU A 135 -21.22 9.67 -13.37
N PHE A 136 -20.46 9.69 -12.27
CA PHE A 136 -20.89 9.19 -10.96
C PHE A 136 -20.01 9.78 -9.85
N GLN A 137 -20.54 9.81 -8.62
CA GLN A 137 -19.75 10.11 -7.43
C GLN A 137 -18.71 9.02 -7.20
N ILE A 138 -17.44 9.43 -7.15
CA ILE A 138 -16.29 8.52 -7.06
C ILE A 138 -16.08 8.08 -5.62
N TYR A 139 -16.18 9.02 -4.69
CA TYR A 139 -16.03 8.76 -3.28
C TYR A 139 -17.14 7.84 -2.77
N GLY A 140 -16.74 6.81 -2.04
CA GLY A 140 -17.65 5.81 -1.48
C GLY A 140 -17.79 4.55 -2.33
N ILE A 141 -18.91 3.85 -2.16
CA ILE A 141 -19.11 2.48 -2.67
C ILE A 141 -18.86 2.32 -4.18
N LYS A 142 -19.20 3.32 -5.01
CA LYS A 142 -19.10 3.20 -6.48
C LYS A 142 -17.64 3.20 -6.95
N GLY A 143 -16.81 4.10 -6.44
CA GLY A 143 -15.38 4.11 -6.75
C GLY A 143 -14.66 2.90 -6.16
N LEU A 144 -15.00 2.50 -4.93
CA LEU A 144 -14.49 1.27 -4.31
C LEU A 144 -14.82 0.03 -5.16
N LEU A 145 -16.08 -0.12 -5.57
CA LEU A 145 -16.51 -1.24 -6.41
C LEU A 145 -15.74 -1.28 -7.73
N LEU A 146 -15.59 -0.14 -8.40
CA LEU A 146 -14.84 -0.04 -9.66
C LEU A 146 -13.37 -0.45 -9.47
N GLY A 147 -12.71 0.08 -8.44
CA GLY A 147 -11.33 -0.28 -8.11
C GLY A 147 -11.16 -1.75 -7.81
N TYR A 148 -12.03 -2.31 -6.96
CA TYR A 148 -11.98 -3.72 -6.59
C TYR A 148 -12.25 -4.66 -7.75
N VAL A 149 -13.16 -4.29 -8.66
CA VAL A 149 -13.41 -5.09 -9.87
C VAL A 149 -12.15 -5.19 -10.72
N ILE A 150 -11.44 -4.08 -10.92
CA ILE A 150 -10.21 -4.07 -11.73
C ILE A 150 -9.07 -4.81 -11.03
N TYR A 151 -8.91 -4.60 -9.72
CA TYR A 151 -7.87 -5.24 -8.92
C TYR A 151 -8.02 -6.77 -8.85
N THR A 152 -9.23 -7.26 -8.65
CA THR A 152 -9.49 -8.70 -8.48
C THR A 152 -9.67 -9.47 -9.79
N LEU A 153 -9.84 -8.75 -10.92
CA LEU A 153 -10.04 -9.33 -12.24
C LEU A 153 -8.93 -10.30 -12.68
N PRO A 154 -7.62 -10.01 -12.56
CA PRO A 154 -6.57 -10.91 -13.02
C PRO A 154 -6.63 -12.29 -12.37
N VAL A 155 -6.93 -12.33 -11.07
CA VAL A 155 -6.96 -13.57 -10.29
C VAL A 155 -8.16 -14.42 -10.70
N SER A 156 -9.36 -13.81 -10.72
CA SER A 156 -10.59 -14.46 -11.19
C SER A 156 -10.49 -14.91 -12.64
N PHE A 157 -9.94 -14.07 -13.51
CA PHE A 157 -9.69 -14.38 -14.92
C PHE A 157 -8.75 -15.56 -15.07
N MET A 158 -7.63 -15.61 -14.33
CA MET A 158 -6.66 -16.69 -14.43
C MET A 158 -7.24 -18.04 -13.97
N LEU A 159 -8.03 -18.06 -12.89
CA LEU A 159 -8.71 -19.26 -12.41
C LEU A 159 -9.68 -19.81 -13.48
N LEU A 160 -10.56 -18.96 -14.00
CA LEU A 160 -11.56 -19.35 -15.00
C LEU A 160 -10.93 -19.70 -16.36
N TYR A 161 -9.92 -18.95 -16.79
CA TYR A 161 -9.18 -19.21 -18.03
C TYR A 161 -8.56 -20.62 -18.01
N ASN A 162 -7.91 -20.96 -16.89
CA ASN A 162 -7.29 -22.27 -16.72
C ASN A 162 -8.35 -23.37 -16.69
N ALA A 163 -9.43 -23.23 -15.91
CA ALA A 163 -10.48 -24.25 -15.84
C ALA A 163 -11.18 -24.48 -17.20
N MET A 164 -11.54 -23.41 -17.90
CA MET A 164 -12.18 -23.50 -19.22
C MET A 164 -11.28 -24.14 -20.28
N SER A 165 -9.96 -24.04 -20.14
CA SER A 165 -9.01 -24.68 -21.07
C SER A 165 -9.07 -26.22 -21.05
N TYR A 166 -9.53 -26.80 -19.94
CA TYR A 166 -9.57 -28.25 -19.74
C TYR A 166 -10.95 -28.87 -20.03
N ILE A 167 -12.00 -28.08 -20.21
CA ILE A 167 -13.34 -28.59 -20.53
C ILE A 167 -13.36 -29.14 -21.96
N ASP A 168 -13.77 -30.40 -22.13
CA ASP A 168 -13.87 -31.02 -23.45
C ASP A 168 -15.03 -30.41 -24.25
N LYS A 169 -14.71 -29.74 -25.35
CA LYS A 169 -15.67 -29.08 -26.21
C LYS A 169 -16.59 -30.07 -26.94
N LYS A 170 -16.24 -31.36 -26.98
CA LYS A 170 -17.08 -32.42 -27.58
C LYS A 170 -18.43 -32.53 -26.89
N PHE A 171 -18.51 -32.25 -25.59
CA PHE A 171 -19.77 -32.31 -24.86
C PHE A 171 -20.82 -31.35 -25.43
N MET A 172 -20.42 -30.21 -26.00
CA MET A 172 -21.36 -29.31 -26.70
C MET A 172 -21.92 -29.91 -27.99
N VAL A 173 -21.12 -30.71 -28.70
CA VAL A 173 -21.57 -31.41 -29.92
C VAL A 173 -22.51 -32.55 -29.55
N VAL A 174 -22.13 -33.35 -28.54
CA VAL A 174 -22.93 -34.48 -28.04
C VAL A 174 -24.28 -34.00 -27.51
N SER A 175 -24.31 -32.98 -26.65
CA SER A 175 -25.55 -32.40 -26.11
C SER A 175 -26.50 -31.95 -27.23
N ARG A 176 -25.96 -31.32 -28.29
CA ARG A 176 -26.78 -30.92 -29.45
C ARG A 176 -27.29 -32.11 -30.26
N VAL A 177 -26.49 -33.16 -30.44
CA VAL A 177 -26.93 -34.39 -31.13
C VAL A 177 -28.03 -35.11 -30.33
N MET A 178 -27.99 -35.01 -29.00
CA MET A 178 -29.03 -35.51 -28.10
C MET A 178 -30.33 -34.69 -28.11
N GLY A 179 -30.38 -33.59 -28.87
CA GLY A 179 -31.57 -32.73 -28.99
C GLY A 179 -31.71 -31.68 -27.90
N ASP A 180 -30.67 -31.44 -27.08
CA ASP A 180 -30.72 -30.40 -26.06
C ASP A 180 -30.83 -29.00 -26.68
N ASN A 181 -31.62 -28.14 -26.05
CA ASN A 181 -31.70 -26.74 -26.42
C ASN A 181 -30.38 -25.98 -26.07
N PRO A 182 -30.09 -24.82 -26.69
CA PRO A 182 -28.83 -24.10 -26.49
C PRO A 182 -28.54 -23.69 -25.05
N PHE A 183 -29.57 -23.40 -24.25
CA PHE A 183 -29.42 -23.05 -22.84
C PHE A 183 -29.05 -24.27 -21.99
N SER A 184 -29.72 -25.41 -22.19
CA SER A 184 -29.39 -26.69 -21.58
C SER A 184 -27.97 -27.11 -21.94
N THR A 185 -27.57 -26.99 -23.21
CA THR A 185 -26.18 -27.23 -23.63
C THR A 185 -25.21 -26.34 -22.86
N PHE A 186 -25.46 -25.02 -22.78
CA PHE A 186 -24.60 -24.09 -22.03
C PHE A 186 -24.51 -24.44 -20.54
N TRP A 187 -25.64 -24.73 -19.90
CA TRP A 187 -25.71 -25.03 -18.47
C TRP A 187 -24.97 -26.34 -18.13
N ILE A 188 -25.23 -27.41 -18.89
CA ILE A 188 -24.68 -28.74 -18.62
C ILE A 188 -23.20 -28.82 -18.99
N THR A 189 -22.79 -28.20 -20.09
CA THR A 189 -21.43 -28.37 -20.64
C THR A 189 -20.44 -27.34 -20.15
N ILE A 190 -20.89 -26.14 -19.76
CA ILE A 190 -20.02 -25.03 -19.36
C ILE A 190 -20.24 -24.66 -17.89
N ILE A 191 -21.45 -24.28 -17.48
CA ILE A 191 -21.69 -23.77 -16.12
C ILE A 191 -21.48 -24.86 -15.07
N ARG A 192 -22.12 -26.02 -15.22
CA ARG A 192 -22.10 -27.09 -14.20
C ARG A 192 -20.67 -27.59 -13.90
N PRO A 193 -19.79 -27.84 -14.88
CA PRO A 193 -18.39 -28.18 -14.59
C PRO A 193 -17.58 -27.03 -13.99
N LEU A 194 -17.98 -25.78 -14.24
CA LEU A 194 -17.30 -24.59 -13.73
C LEU A 194 -17.80 -24.11 -12.37
N LEU A 195 -18.90 -24.65 -11.82
CA LEU A 195 -19.48 -24.16 -10.56
C LEU A 195 -18.46 -24.09 -9.42
N GLY A 196 -17.61 -25.11 -9.25
CA GLY A 196 -16.55 -25.10 -8.24
C GLY A 196 -15.51 -24.01 -8.48
N THR A 197 -15.13 -23.76 -9.74
CA THR A 197 -14.16 -22.70 -10.09
C THR A 197 -14.78 -21.30 -10.02
N LEU A 198 -16.06 -21.15 -10.39
CA LEU A 198 -16.81 -19.89 -10.24
C LEU A 198 -16.94 -19.51 -8.77
N ALA A 199 -17.29 -20.47 -7.92
CA ALA A 199 -17.33 -20.26 -6.48
C ALA A 199 -15.94 -19.96 -5.91
N ALA A 200 -14.88 -20.65 -6.37
CA ALA A 200 -13.51 -20.33 -5.98
C ALA A 200 -13.07 -18.93 -6.42
N SER A 201 -13.43 -18.50 -7.63
CA SER A 201 -13.20 -17.15 -8.14
C SER A 201 -13.93 -16.10 -7.29
N PHE A 202 -15.19 -16.34 -6.93
CA PHE A 202 -15.96 -15.46 -6.06
C PHE A 202 -15.28 -15.32 -4.70
N VAL A 203 -14.95 -16.44 -4.04
CA VAL A 203 -14.34 -16.43 -2.71
C VAL A 203 -12.97 -15.75 -2.73
N GLN A 204 -12.15 -16.02 -3.74
CA GLN A 204 -10.84 -15.39 -3.87
C GLN A 204 -10.96 -13.87 -4.12
N SER A 205 -11.91 -13.46 -4.97
CA SER A 205 -12.18 -12.04 -5.23
C SER A 205 -12.70 -11.33 -3.99
N PHE A 206 -13.62 -11.96 -3.25
CA PHE A 206 -14.14 -11.44 -1.98
C PHE A 206 -13.01 -11.23 -0.98
N PHE A 207 -12.16 -12.24 -0.78
CA PHE A 207 -11.06 -12.19 0.18
C PHE A 207 -10.04 -11.09 -0.16
N LEU A 208 -9.66 -10.96 -1.44
CA LEU A 208 -8.75 -9.91 -1.90
C LEU A 208 -9.34 -8.50 -1.68
N SER A 209 -10.61 -8.29 -1.99
CA SER A 209 -11.28 -7.00 -1.76
C SER A 209 -11.45 -6.68 -0.27
N PHE A 210 -11.82 -7.66 0.55
CA PHE A 210 -12.09 -7.48 1.98
C PHE A 210 -10.85 -7.05 2.77
N THR A 211 -9.67 -7.47 2.31
CA THR A 211 -8.40 -7.27 3.01
C THR A 211 -7.56 -6.13 2.43
N ASP A 212 -7.99 -5.52 1.32
CA ASP A 212 -7.24 -4.45 0.68
C ASP A 212 -7.42 -3.10 1.40
N PHE A 213 -6.30 -2.43 1.59
CA PHE A 213 -6.21 -1.10 2.18
C PHE A 213 -6.02 -0.01 1.12
N GLY A 214 -5.35 -0.32 0.01
CA GLY A 214 -4.88 0.70 -0.92
C GLY A 214 -6.00 1.43 -1.65
N ILE A 215 -7.01 0.71 -2.16
CA ILE A 215 -8.13 1.34 -2.87
C ILE A 215 -8.97 2.20 -1.92
N PRO A 216 -9.39 1.71 -0.73
CA PRO A 216 -10.10 2.52 0.26
C PRO A 216 -9.37 3.77 0.70
N ALA A 217 -8.07 3.69 0.93
CA ALA A 217 -7.27 4.84 1.32
C ALA A 217 -7.34 5.98 0.29
N ALA A 218 -7.62 5.69 -0.99
CA ALA A 218 -7.64 6.71 -2.05
C ALA A 218 -9.05 7.16 -2.49
N VAL A 219 -10.07 6.29 -2.43
CA VAL A 219 -11.44 6.61 -2.91
C VAL A 219 -12.56 6.27 -1.92
N GLY A 220 -12.23 5.89 -0.68
CA GLY A 220 -13.21 5.50 0.34
C GLY A 220 -14.12 6.65 0.78
N GLY A 221 -13.57 7.85 1.01
CA GLY A 221 -14.31 8.98 1.58
C GLY A 221 -15.03 8.56 2.87
N LYS A 222 -16.31 8.95 3.04
CA LYS A 222 -17.16 8.55 4.18
C LYS A 222 -17.47 7.05 4.27
N PHE A 223 -17.17 6.25 3.23
CA PHE A 223 -17.45 4.81 3.25
C PHE A 223 -16.26 4.05 3.84
N GLU A 224 -16.20 4.04 5.17
CA GLU A 224 -15.13 3.34 5.88
C GLU A 224 -15.24 1.82 5.72
N VAL A 225 -14.07 1.18 5.61
CA VAL A 225 -13.91 -0.28 5.57
C VAL A 225 -12.94 -0.71 6.67
N LEU A 226 -13.00 -1.99 7.03
CA LEU A 226 -12.29 -2.57 8.16
C LEU A 226 -10.77 -2.42 8.06
N ALA A 227 -10.23 -2.43 6.83
CA ALA A 227 -8.83 -2.17 6.57
C ALA A 227 -8.41 -0.73 6.94
N GLY A 228 -9.25 0.27 6.66
CA GLY A 228 -9.01 1.66 7.08
C GLY A 228 -9.03 1.78 8.60
N VAL A 229 -10.08 1.25 9.23
CA VAL A 229 -10.19 1.24 10.70
C VAL A 229 -8.99 0.56 11.37
N LEU A 230 -8.48 -0.56 10.81
CA LEU A 230 -7.28 -1.20 11.34
C LEU A 230 -6.05 -0.29 11.24
N TYR A 231 -5.89 0.43 10.13
CA TYR A 231 -4.80 1.37 9.94
C TYR A 231 -4.91 2.54 10.92
N ASP A 232 -6.08 3.17 11.06
CA ASP A 232 -6.29 4.34 11.92
C ASP A 232 -6.11 4.01 13.41
N ARG A 233 -6.56 2.83 13.86
CA ARG A 233 -6.34 2.40 15.25
C ARG A 233 -4.87 2.15 15.59
N MET A 234 -4.05 1.90 14.57
CA MET A 234 -2.64 1.54 14.72
C MET A 234 -1.69 2.70 14.47
N LEU A 235 -2.03 3.60 13.56
CA LEU A 235 -1.19 4.70 13.07
C LEU A 235 -1.91 6.06 13.13
N GLY A 236 -3.06 6.15 13.80
CA GLY A 236 -3.76 7.40 14.10
C GLY A 236 -3.09 8.19 15.23
N SER A 237 -3.70 9.32 15.59
CA SER A 237 -3.08 10.33 16.47
C SER A 237 -2.85 9.85 17.89
N VAL A 238 -3.69 8.91 18.34
CA VAL A 238 -3.52 8.17 19.59
C VAL A 238 -3.66 6.67 19.29
N PRO A 239 -2.55 5.94 19.13
CA PRO A 239 -2.57 4.53 18.81
C PRO A 239 -3.15 3.70 19.96
N ASN A 240 -4.15 2.89 19.65
CA ASN A 240 -4.66 1.89 20.59
C ASN A 240 -4.35 0.49 20.08
N PHE A 241 -3.18 -0.01 20.48
CA PHE A 241 -2.65 -1.29 20.02
C PHE A 241 -3.53 -2.50 20.38
N ASN A 242 -4.23 -2.45 21.51
CA ASN A 242 -5.09 -3.54 21.95
C ASN A 242 -6.36 -3.59 21.09
N ASN A 243 -6.98 -2.44 20.82
CA ASN A 243 -8.11 -2.34 19.91
C ASN A 243 -7.71 -2.72 18.47
N GLY A 244 -6.55 -2.25 18.00
CA GLY A 244 -5.98 -2.66 16.70
C GLY A 244 -5.78 -4.18 16.59
N ALA A 245 -5.31 -4.83 17.66
CA ALA A 245 -5.19 -6.29 17.71
C ALA A 245 -6.56 -6.99 17.59
N VAL A 246 -7.60 -6.48 18.25
CA VAL A 246 -8.97 -7.01 18.12
C VAL A 246 -9.47 -6.88 16.68
N VAL A 247 -9.30 -5.71 16.05
CA VAL A 247 -9.69 -5.49 14.65
C VAL A 247 -8.97 -6.49 13.72
N ALA A 248 -7.67 -6.71 13.93
CA ALA A 248 -6.90 -7.69 13.17
C ALA A 248 -7.39 -9.13 13.38
N MET A 249 -7.80 -9.50 14.60
CA MET A 249 -8.40 -10.80 14.90
C MET A 249 -9.76 -10.96 14.19
N VAL A 250 -10.59 -9.92 14.14
CA VAL A 250 -11.84 -9.93 13.39
C VAL A 250 -11.60 -10.11 11.88
N MET A 251 -10.55 -9.50 11.32
CA MET A 251 -10.16 -9.70 9.91
C MET A 251 -9.71 -11.14 9.59
N LEU A 252 -9.23 -11.92 10.57
CA LEU A 252 -8.85 -13.32 10.35
C LEU A 252 -10.07 -14.24 10.15
N VAL A 253 -11.22 -13.92 10.77
CA VAL A 253 -12.39 -14.80 10.75
C VAL A 253 -12.92 -15.04 9.32
N PRO A 254 -13.20 -14.00 8.49
CA PRO A 254 -13.65 -14.21 7.12
C PRO A 254 -12.63 -14.95 6.26
N SER A 255 -11.35 -14.81 6.58
CA SER A 255 -10.25 -15.46 5.86
C SER A 255 -10.22 -16.97 6.11
N ILE A 256 -10.40 -17.38 7.37
CA ILE A 256 -10.54 -18.80 7.76
C ILE A 256 -11.80 -19.39 7.11
N VAL A 257 -12.92 -18.67 7.15
CA VAL A 257 -14.19 -19.11 6.53
C VAL A 257 -14.03 -19.26 5.01
N SER A 258 -13.40 -18.29 4.35
CA SER A 258 -13.15 -18.31 2.90
C SER A 258 -12.35 -19.55 2.49
N ILE A 259 -11.32 -19.91 3.26
CA ILE A 259 -10.49 -21.09 2.95
C ILE A 259 -11.18 -22.40 3.31
N ALA A 260 -11.92 -22.47 4.41
CA ALA A 260 -12.76 -23.62 4.71
C ALA A 260 -13.78 -23.86 3.59
N LEU A 261 -14.38 -22.79 3.06
CA LEU A 261 -15.29 -22.84 1.92
C LEU A 261 -14.57 -23.25 0.64
N LEU A 262 -13.38 -22.71 0.33
CA LEU A 262 -12.58 -23.13 -0.83
C LEU A 262 -12.26 -24.63 -0.77
N HIS A 263 -11.80 -25.12 0.38
CA HIS A 263 -11.50 -26.53 0.56
C HIS A 263 -12.74 -27.42 0.40
N TYR A 264 -13.89 -26.96 0.91
CA TYR A 264 -15.16 -27.64 0.69
C TYR A 264 -15.57 -27.65 -0.80
N LEU A 265 -15.30 -26.56 -1.53
CA LEU A 265 -15.63 -26.41 -2.95
C LEU A 265 -14.72 -27.24 -3.87
N GLU A 266 -13.49 -27.56 -3.45
CA GLU A 266 -12.55 -28.39 -4.22
C GLU A 266 -13.13 -29.74 -4.62
N LYS A 267 -14.04 -30.33 -3.81
CA LYS A 267 -14.68 -31.62 -4.12
C LYS A 267 -15.59 -31.57 -5.36
N TYR A 268 -16.03 -30.37 -5.76
CA TYR A 268 -16.86 -30.16 -6.94
C TYR A 268 -16.04 -29.81 -8.19
N ASN A 269 -14.72 -29.62 -8.07
CA ASN A 269 -13.87 -29.34 -9.22
C ASN A 269 -13.63 -30.61 -10.05
N VAL A 270 -14.04 -30.56 -11.32
CA VAL A 270 -13.86 -31.69 -12.24
C VAL A 270 -12.42 -31.70 -12.76
N ARG A 271 -11.67 -32.76 -12.42
CA ARG A 271 -10.29 -32.97 -12.91
C ARG A 271 -10.32 -33.55 -14.33
N TYR A 272 -10.08 -32.70 -15.33
CA TYR A 272 -9.93 -33.13 -16.72
C TYR A 272 -8.44 -33.25 -17.09
N ASN A 273 -8.06 -34.37 -17.72
CA ASN A 273 -6.66 -34.68 -18.04
C ASN A 273 -6.30 -34.53 -19.53
N LYS A 274 -7.21 -34.08 -20.40
CA LYS A 274 -6.96 -33.95 -21.85
C LYS A 274 -7.52 -32.65 -22.40
N ILE A 275 -6.67 -31.89 -23.09
CA ILE A 275 -7.07 -30.69 -23.83
C ILE A 275 -7.63 -31.14 -25.18
N SER A 276 -8.90 -30.82 -25.47
CA SER A 276 -9.53 -31.11 -26.76
C SER A 276 -9.35 -29.91 -27.72
N HIS A 277 -8.75 -30.16 -28.88
CA HIS A 277 -8.74 -29.19 -29.98
C HIS A 277 -9.90 -29.52 -30.92
N ILE A 278 -10.92 -28.66 -30.95
CA ILE A 278 -12.05 -28.77 -31.89
C ILE A 278 -12.25 -27.40 -32.54
N GLU A 279 -12.52 -27.42 -33.83
CA GLU A 279 -12.98 -26.24 -34.56
C GLU A 279 -14.41 -25.86 -34.12
N MET A 280 -14.55 -24.66 -33.55
CA MET A 280 -15.84 -24.17 -33.07
C MET A 280 -16.70 -23.74 -34.27
N LYS A 281 -17.97 -24.19 -34.32
CA LYS A 281 -18.93 -23.74 -35.34
C LYS A 281 -19.01 -22.20 -35.37
N LYS A 282 -18.91 -21.63 -36.58
CA LYS A 282 -18.97 -20.18 -36.82
C LYS A 282 -20.35 -19.64 -36.42
N ASN A 283 -20.41 -18.67 -35.52
CA ASN A 283 -21.63 -17.94 -35.18
C ASN A 283 -21.30 -16.45 -35.11
N ARG A 284 -21.55 -15.73 -36.21
CA ARG A 284 -21.16 -14.32 -36.36
C ARG A 284 -21.80 -13.42 -35.29
N VAL A 285 -23.03 -13.70 -34.86
CA VAL A 285 -23.74 -12.89 -33.85
C VAL A 285 -23.10 -13.06 -32.47
N ARG A 286 -22.89 -14.31 -32.03
CA ARG A 286 -22.20 -14.59 -30.76
C ARG A 286 -20.80 -13.98 -30.75
N ASP A 287 -20.05 -14.20 -31.83
CA ASP A 287 -18.66 -13.76 -31.92
C ASP A 287 -18.56 -12.22 -31.92
N PHE A 288 -19.52 -11.52 -32.54
CA PHE A 288 -19.60 -10.05 -32.50
C PHE A 288 -20.01 -9.52 -31.11
N ILE A 289 -21.04 -10.08 -30.48
CA ILE A 289 -21.52 -9.61 -29.16
C ILE A 289 -20.46 -9.87 -28.08
N CYS A 290 -19.95 -11.11 -27.98
CA CYS A 290 -18.93 -11.47 -26.99
C CYS A 290 -17.60 -10.75 -27.25
N GLY A 291 -17.24 -10.56 -28.52
CA GLY A 291 -16.08 -9.76 -28.91
C GLY A 291 -16.24 -8.29 -28.52
N GLY A 292 -17.38 -7.68 -28.84
CA GLY A 292 -17.70 -6.29 -28.53
C GLY A 292 -17.75 -6.02 -27.03
N LEU A 293 -18.46 -6.84 -26.26
CA LEU A 293 -18.53 -6.71 -24.79
C LEU A 293 -17.15 -6.92 -24.13
N GLY A 294 -16.40 -7.93 -24.58
CA GLY A 294 -15.05 -8.17 -24.06
C GLY A 294 -14.10 -7.01 -24.37
N SER A 295 -14.15 -6.49 -25.60
CA SER A 295 -13.36 -5.31 -26.00
C SER A 295 -13.78 -4.05 -25.24
N LEU A 296 -15.07 -3.84 -24.99
CA LEU A 296 -15.57 -2.70 -24.20
C LEU A 296 -15.08 -2.77 -22.75
N ALA A 297 -15.15 -3.95 -22.12
CA ALA A 297 -14.62 -4.15 -20.77
C ALA A 297 -13.11 -3.85 -20.70
N CYS A 298 -12.32 -4.34 -21.67
CA CYS A 298 -10.90 -4.03 -21.75
C CYS A 298 -10.62 -2.55 -22.04
N LEU A 299 -11.43 -1.89 -22.86
CA LEU A 299 -11.31 -0.46 -23.13
C LEU A 299 -11.56 0.36 -21.86
N GLY A 300 -12.59 0.01 -21.08
CA GLY A 300 -12.85 0.66 -19.79
C GLY A 300 -11.67 0.56 -18.82
N ILE A 301 -11.06 -0.63 -18.72
CA ILE A 301 -9.85 -0.83 -17.90
C ILE A 301 -8.69 0.04 -18.40
N LEU A 302 -8.43 0.04 -19.71
CA LEU A 302 -7.33 0.83 -20.29
C LEU A 302 -7.54 2.33 -20.13
N MET A 303 -8.79 2.81 -20.24
CA MET A 303 -9.11 4.22 -20.05
C MET A 303 -8.77 4.70 -18.64
N ILE A 304 -8.98 3.87 -17.62
CA ILE A 304 -8.63 4.21 -16.23
C ILE A 304 -7.11 4.29 -16.08
N PHE A 305 -6.38 3.35 -16.67
CA PHE A 305 -4.91 3.36 -16.61
C PHE A 305 -4.26 4.41 -17.50
N LEU A 306 -4.99 5.02 -18.44
CA LEU A 306 -4.46 6.04 -19.35
C LEU A 306 -3.89 7.24 -18.57
N VAL A 307 -4.56 7.64 -17.49
CA VAL A 307 -4.14 8.75 -16.63
C VAL A 307 -2.73 8.54 -16.08
N ILE A 308 -2.36 7.30 -15.72
CA ILE A 308 -1.02 6.99 -15.21
C ILE A 308 0.05 7.37 -16.24
N PHE A 309 -0.24 7.24 -17.53
CA PHE A 309 0.67 7.59 -18.61
C PHE A 309 0.57 9.04 -19.08
N VAL A 310 -0.49 9.76 -18.73
CA VAL A 310 -0.72 11.14 -19.16
C VAL A 310 -0.23 12.14 -18.11
N VAL A 311 -0.66 11.98 -16.85
CA VAL A 311 -0.43 12.96 -15.78
C VAL A 311 1.05 13.26 -15.54
N PRO A 312 1.98 12.28 -15.52
CA PRO A 312 3.41 12.56 -15.37
C PRO A 312 4.01 13.51 -16.40
N PHE A 313 3.40 13.61 -17.59
CA PHE A 313 3.89 14.41 -18.69
C PHE A 313 3.17 15.75 -18.84
N VAL A 314 2.37 16.14 -17.85
CA VAL A 314 1.62 17.39 -17.82
C VAL A 314 2.22 18.31 -16.75
N LYS A 315 2.35 19.62 -17.05
CA LYS A 315 2.93 20.60 -16.11
C LYS A 315 2.19 20.61 -14.77
N GLN A 316 0.90 20.93 -14.80
CA GLN A 316 0.10 21.00 -13.58
C GLN A 316 -1.35 20.62 -13.88
N TRP A 317 -1.69 19.36 -13.63
CA TRP A 317 -3.08 18.92 -13.72
C TRP A 317 -3.93 19.59 -12.62
N PRO A 318 -5.14 20.11 -12.89
CA PRO A 318 -5.89 20.12 -14.16
C PRO A 318 -5.77 21.43 -14.99
N TYR A 319 -4.92 22.38 -14.57
CA TYR A 319 -4.89 23.77 -15.04
C TYR A 319 -3.94 24.03 -16.21
N GLU A 320 -2.72 23.48 -16.14
CA GLU A 320 -1.70 23.61 -17.17
C GLU A 320 -1.46 22.27 -17.85
N LEU A 321 -2.19 22.01 -18.93
CA LEU A 321 -2.10 20.78 -19.73
C LEU A 321 -0.88 20.71 -20.68
N GLY A 322 0.07 21.63 -20.53
CA GLY A 322 1.29 21.67 -21.35
C GLY A 322 2.16 20.43 -21.13
N PHE A 323 2.71 19.87 -22.20
CA PHE A 323 3.63 18.75 -22.11
C PHE A 323 4.93 19.15 -21.39
N THR A 324 5.36 18.38 -20.40
CA THR A 324 6.64 18.57 -19.70
C THR A 324 7.30 17.23 -19.36
N LEU A 325 8.63 17.24 -19.26
CA LEU A 325 9.44 16.14 -18.71
C LEU A 325 10.01 16.48 -17.33
N GLU A 326 9.64 17.63 -16.77
CA GLU A 326 10.17 18.13 -15.52
C GLU A 326 9.80 17.23 -14.33
N ASN A 327 8.54 16.77 -14.26
CA ASN A 327 8.10 15.84 -13.20
C ASN A 327 8.88 14.52 -13.20
N VAL A 328 9.27 14.02 -14.38
CA VAL A 328 10.08 12.80 -14.48
C VAL A 328 11.51 13.10 -14.02
N LYS A 329 12.07 14.24 -14.46
CA LYS A 329 13.42 14.66 -14.07
C LYS A 329 13.52 14.93 -12.56
N SER A 330 12.52 15.56 -11.96
CA SER A 330 12.50 15.87 -10.52
C SER A 330 12.54 14.60 -9.68
N VAL A 331 11.78 13.56 -10.07
CA VAL A 331 11.77 12.26 -9.37
C VAL A 331 13.14 11.56 -9.42
N PHE A 332 13.87 11.66 -10.54
CA PHE A 332 15.21 11.09 -10.65
C PHE A 332 16.31 11.98 -10.04
N ALA A 333 16.08 13.29 -9.93
CA ALA A 333 16.99 14.21 -9.24
C ALA A 333 16.87 14.11 -7.72
N ASP A 334 15.69 13.72 -7.22
CA ASP A 334 15.47 13.45 -5.81
C ASP A 334 16.16 12.15 -5.39
N ALA A 335 17.20 12.30 -4.57
CA ALA A 335 17.97 11.19 -4.03
C ALA A 335 17.12 10.27 -3.15
N GLU A 336 16.12 10.80 -2.44
CA GLU A 336 15.22 10.04 -1.58
C GLU A 336 14.34 9.11 -2.41
N LEU A 337 13.69 9.63 -3.46
CA LEU A 337 12.83 8.85 -4.35
C LEU A 337 13.63 7.78 -5.12
N SER A 338 14.84 8.13 -5.56
CA SER A 338 15.75 7.18 -6.21
C SER A 338 16.22 6.07 -5.25
N ASN A 339 16.52 6.40 -3.99
CA ASN A 339 16.90 5.43 -2.97
C ASN A 339 15.74 4.48 -2.64
N VAL A 340 14.52 5.00 -2.49
CA VAL A 340 13.31 4.20 -2.26
C VAL A 340 13.08 3.20 -3.40
N TYR A 341 13.33 3.62 -4.64
CA TYR A 341 13.24 2.74 -5.80
C TYR A 341 14.27 1.58 -5.73
N ILE A 342 15.51 1.89 -5.37
CA ILE A 342 16.58 0.88 -5.19
C ILE A 342 16.27 -0.06 -4.02
N ASN A 343 15.78 0.47 -2.89
CA ASN A 343 15.35 -0.30 -1.73
C ASN A 343 14.27 -1.33 -2.06
N SER A 344 13.35 -0.95 -2.96
CA SER A 344 12.28 -1.83 -3.42
C SER A 344 12.81 -2.96 -4.28
N LEU A 345 13.69 -2.66 -5.23
CA LEU A 345 14.39 -3.67 -6.03
C LEU A 345 15.20 -4.63 -5.16
N TYR A 346 15.91 -4.08 -4.17
CA TYR A 346 16.69 -4.84 -3.21
C TYR A 346 15.81 -5.81 -2.42
N THR A 347 14.75 -5.30 -1.79
CA THR A 347 13.80 -6.09 -1.00
C THR A 347 13.12 -7.16 -1.85
N ALA A 348 12.68 -6.82 -3.07
CA ALA A 348 12.03 -7.75 -3.99
C ALA A 348 12.98 -8.85 -4.46
N PHE A 349 14.24 -8.51 -4.75
CA PHE A 349 15.24 -9.49 -5.14
C PHE A 349 15.55 -10.49 -4.02
N PHE A 350 15.80 -10.02 -2.80
CA PHE A 350 16.08 -10.92 -1.67
C PHE A 350 14.87 -11.75 -1.27
N THR A 351 13.66 -11.18 -1.33
CA THR A 351 12.41 -11.93 -1.17
C THR A 351 12.31 -13.04 -2.22
N ALA A 352 12.62 -12.74 -3.49
CA ALA A 352 12.59 -13.73 -4.55
C ALA A 352 13.63 -14.85 -4.36
N VAL A 353 14.85 -14.52 -3.92
CA VAL A 353 15.89 -15.50 -3.64
C VAL A 353 15.49 -16.39 -2.45
N PHE A 354 15.26 -15.81 -1.27
CA PHE A 354 14.97 -16.59 -0.05
C PHE A 354 13.61 -17.28 -0.13
N GLY A 355 12.60 -16.63 -0.70
CA GLY A 355 11.27 -17.23 -0.90
C GLY A 355 11.30 -18.44 -1.84
N THR A 356 12.04 -18.34 -2.95
CA THR A 356 12.22 -19.47 -3.87
C THR A 356 12.96 -20.62 -3.21
N LEU A 357 14.00 -20.35 -2.42
CA LEU A 357 14.73 -21.37 -1.68
C LEU A 357 13.84 -22.07 -0.65
N THR A 358 13.06 -21.32 0.13
CA THR A 358 12.14 -21.87 1.14
C THR A 358 11.02 -22.69 0.49
N ALA A 359 10.41 -22.19 -0.60
CA ALA A 359 9.39 -22.91 -1.35
C ALA A 359 9.94 -24.20 -1.99
N TYR A 360 11.13 -24.13 -2.60
CA TYR A 360 11.80 -25.28 -3.19
C TYR A 360 12.18 -26.35 -2.17
N GLY A 361 12.78 -25.95 -1.04
CA GLY A 361 13.09 -26.85 0.06
C GLY A 361 11.84 -27.55 0.61
N SER A 362 10.77 -26.78 0.85
CA SER A 362 9.49 -27.31 1.33
C SER A 362 8.84 -28.29 0.34
N ALA A 363 8.91 -27.98 -0.95
CA ALA A 363 8.39 -28.83 -2.02
C ALA A 363 9.21 -30.11 -2.19
N LEU A 364 10.54 -30.06 -2.05
CA LEU A 364 11.40 -31.26 -2.05
C LEU A 364 11.03 -32.21 -0.89
N VAL A 365 10.82 -31.67 0.31
CA VAL A 365 10.41 -32.44 1.49
C VAL A 365 9.06 -33.11 1.26
N THR A 366 8.10 -32.44 0.64
CA THR A 366 6.74 -32.99 0.48
C THR A 366 6.60 -33.92 -0.74
N ALA A 367 7.11 -33.51 -1.91
CA ALA A 367 6.93 -34.22 -3.18
C ALA A 367 7.95 -35.33 -3.43
N ARG A 368 9.22 -35.16 -3.03
CA ARG A 368 10.33 -36.05 -3.41
C ARG A 368 10.94 -36.85 -2.26
N SER A 369 10.40 -36.73 -1.05
CA SER A 369 10.89 -37.47 0.11
C SER A 369 9.96 -38.60 0.56
N LYS A 370 10.54 -39.54 1.33
CA LYS A 370 9.83 -40.63 2.01
C LYS A 370 9.51 -40.30 3.48
N VAL A 371 9.55 -39.02 3.86
CA VAL A 371 9.24 -38.64 5.25
C VAL A 371 7.80 -39.02 5.63
N PRO A 372 7.55 -39.34 6.92
CA PRO A 372 6.21 -39.62 7.44
C PRO A 372 5.15 -38.61 6.97
N LYS A 373 3.93 -39.10 6.74
CA LYS A 373 2.79 -38.29 6.26
C LYS A 373 2.50 -37.10 7.18
N ILE A 374 2.70 -37.25 8.49
CA ILE A 374 2.55 -36.19 9.49
C ILE A 374 3.43 -34.97 9.17
N LEU A 375 4.70 -35.18 8.82
CA LEU A 375 5.64 -34.09 8.50
C LEU A 375 5.25 -33.38 7.20
N LYS A 376 4.71 -34.13 6.23
CA LYS A 376 4.21 -33.54 4.98
C LYS A 376 2.97 -32.68 5.25
N ASN A 377 2.05 -33.17 6.08
CA ASN A 377 0.86 -32.44 6.50
C ASN A 377 1.19 -31.17 7.28
N ILE A 378 2.30 -31.12 8.04
CA ILE A 378 2.74 -29.88 8.71
C ILE A 378 3.09 -28.79 7.69
N ILE A 379 3.86 -29.12 6.65
CA ILE A 379 4.21 -28.14 5.59
C ILE A 379 2.95 -27.73 4.81
N GLU A 380 2.06 -28.67 4.51
CA GLU A 380 0.77 -28.37 3.86
C GLU A 380 -0.10 -27.46 4.72
N GLY A 381 -0.14 -27.69 6.04
CA GLY A 381 -0.81 -26.84 7.01
C GLY A 381 -0.22 -25.43 7.06
N ILE A 382 1.11 -25.30 7.10
CA ILE A 382 1.81 -24.01 7.03
C ILE A 382 1.38 -23.24 5.77
N ALA A 383 1.40 -23.88 4.60
CA ALA A 383 0.99 -23.24 3.35
C ALA A 383 -0.49 -22.82 3.34
N LEU A 384 -1.36 -23.55 4.05
CA LEU A 384 -2.76 -23.20 4.19
C LEU A 384 -2.92 -21.98 5.12
N VAL A 385 -2.24 -21.98 6.28
CA VAL A 385 -2.29 -20.85 7.23
C VAL A 385 -1.70 -19.57 6.62
N THR A 386 -0.58 -19.64 5.90
CA THR A 386 -0.01 -18.44 5.27
C THR A 386 -0.93 -17.82 4.22
N ASN A 387 -1.73 -18.64 3.54
CA ASN A 387 -2.74 -18.15 2.60
C ASN A 387 -3.96 -17.51 3.32
N THR A 388 -4.24 -17.90 4.57
CA THR A 388 -5.36 -17.36 5.36
C THR A 388 -5.08 -16.00 5.98
N ILE A 389 -3.82 -15.61 6.19
CA ILE A 389 -3.53 -14.43 7.00
C ILE A 389 -3.44 -13.20 6.08
N PRO A 390 -4.31 -12.19 6.25
CA PRO A 390 -4.21 -10.95 5.50
C PRO A 390 -2.87 -10.26 5.73
N GLY A 391 -2.34 -9.60 4.70
CA GLY A 391 -1.07 -8.88 4.79
C GLY A 391 -1.02 -7.87 5.92
N MET A 392 -2.10 -7.10 6.14
CA MET A 392 -2.15 -6.11 7.23
C MET A 392 -2.07 -6.77 8.61
N VAL A 393 -2.78 -7.87 8.80
CA VAL A 393 -2.75 -8.66 10.05
C VAL A 393 -1.36 -9.24 10.29
N LEU A 394 -0.71 -9.73 9.23
CA LEU A 394 0.66 -10.24 9.32
C LEU A 394 1.66 -9.12 9.65
N GLY A 395 1.54 -7.96 9.02
CA GLY A 395 2.38 -6.79 9.29
C GLY A 395 2.27 -6.36 10.75
N LEU A 396 1.05 -6.30 11.28
CA LEU A 396 0.80 -5.98 12.68
C LEU A 396 1.36 -7.04 13.64
N ALA A 397 1.16 -8.31 13.34
CA ALA A 397 1.72 -9.40 14.11
C ALA A 397 3.26 -9.29 14.19
N PHE A 398 3.92 -8.93 13.08
CA PHE A 398 5.36 -8.69 13.05
C PHE A 398 5.76 -7.46 13.85
N LEU A 399 5.02 -6.36 13.73
CA LEU A 399 5.26 -5.14 14.50
C LEU A 399 5.27 -5.45 16.01
N PHE A 400 4.27 -6.18 16.52
CA PHE A 400 4.21 -6.54 17.94
C PHE A 400 5.26 -7.57 18.38
N ALA A 401 5.68 -8.47 17.48
CA ALA A 401 6.65 -9.49 17.83
C ALA A 401 8.10 -8.99 17.82
N PHE A 402 8.41 -8.02 16.96
CA PHE A 402 9.77 -7.60 16.66
C PHE A 402 10.08 -6.14 17.00
N SER A 403 9.10 -5.34 17.44
CA SER A 403 9.37 -4.02 18.01
C SER A 403 10.30 -4.13 19.23
N GLY A 404 11.29 -3.25 19.32
CA GLY A 404 12.38 -3.25 20.30
C GLY A 404 13.50 -4.27 20.03
N THR A 405 13.43 -5.06 18.95
CA THR A 405 14.46 -6.06 18.62
C THR A 405 15.44 -5.55 17.56
N ARG A 406 16.59 -6.21 17.42
CA ARG A 406 17.60 -5.89 16.38
C ARG A 406 17.11 -6.06 14.93
N LEU A 407 15.95 -6.70 14.72
CA LEU A 407 15.33 -6.87 13.40
C LEU A 407 14.41 -5.71 13.02
N GLN A 408 13.99 -4.87 13.97
CA GLN A 408 13.16 -3.70 13.71
C GLN A 408 13.87 -2.75 12.72
N ASN A 409 13.11 -2.16 11.80
CA ASN A 409 13.62 -1.21 10.79
C ASN A 409 14.75 -1.75 9.89
N THR A 410 14.81 -3.07 9.65
CA THR A 410 15.79 -3.70 8.75
C THR A 410 15.16 -4.22 7.46
N PHE A 411 15.95 -4.36 6.39
CA PHE A 411 15.47 -5.03 5.17
C PHE A 411 15.14 -6.51 5.45
N ALA A 412 15.79 -7.14 6.43
CA ALA A 412 15.53 -8.53 6.79
C ALA A 412 14.09 -8.76 7.24
N ILE A 413 13.50 -7.88 8.08
CA ILE A 413 12.12 -8.06 8.53
C ILE A 413 11.12 -7.93 7.37
N LEU A 414 11.36 -7.00 6.42
CA LEU A 414 10.54 -6.84 5.21
C LEU A 414 10.62 -8.07 4.31
N VAL A 415 11.84 -8.57 4.05
CA VAL A 415 12.07 -9.77 3.24
C VAL A 415 11.40 -10.99 3.88
N LEU A 416 11.59 -11.20 5.18
CA LEU A 416 11.01 -12.33 5.90
C LEU A 416 9.48 -12.25 5.90
N CYS A 417 8.90 -11.09 6.18
CA CYS A 417 7.46 -10.89 6.13
C CYS A 417 6.88 -11.26 4.75
N ASN A 418 7.51 -10.77 3.66
CA ASN A 418 7.07 -11.08 2.30
C ASN A 418 7.25 -12.56 1.93
N VAL A 419 8.33 -13.21 2.37
CA VAL A 419 8.54 -14.65 2.15
C VAL A 419 7.42 -15.46 2.80
N ILE A 420 7.05 -15.13 4.05
CA ILE A 420 6.00 -15.81 4.79
C ILE A 420 4.63 -15.56 4.16
N HIS A 421 4.30 -14.30 3.86
CA HIS A 421 3.03 -13.89 3.25
C HIS A 421 2.79 -14.62 1.93
N PHE A 422 3.76 -14.60 1.01
CA PHE A 422 3.59 -15.15 -0.33
C PHE A 422 3.95 -16.63 -0.47
N PHE A 423 4.17 -17.35 0.63
CA PHE A 423 4.71 -18.72 0.58
C PHE A 423 3.82 -19.74 -0.15
N SER A 424 2.51 -19.64 0.00
CA SER A 424 1.56 -20.71 -0.38
C SER A 424 1.58 -21.02 -1.88
N THR A 425 1.35 -20.02 -2.73
CA THR A 425 1.27 -20.20 -4.20
C THR A 425 2.57 -20.75 -4.79
N PRO A 426 3.76 -20.19 -4.50
CA PRO A 426 5.05 -20.72 -4.91
C PRO A 426 5.32 -22.16 -4.46
N TYR A 427 4.98 -22.47 -3.21
CA TYR A 427 5.13 -23.82 -2.67
C TYR A 427 4.29 -24.83 -3.46
N LEU A 428 3.01 -24.50 -3.72
CA LEU A 428 2.10 -25.37 -4.48
C LEU A 428 2.59 -25.56 -5.93
N MET A 429 3.00 -24.49 -6.61
CA MET A 429 3.57 -24.56 -7.96
C MET A 429 4.79 -25.49 -8.01
N MET A 430 5.69 -25.36 -7.05
CA MET A 430 6.90 -26.17 -6.99
C MET A 430 6.60 -27.63 -6.63
N LYS A 431 5.71 -27.87 -5.67
CA LYS A 431 5.26 -29.21 -5.28
C LYS A 431 4.66 -29.95 -6.48
N GLU A 432 3.75 -29.31 -7.22
CA GLU A 432 3.11 -29.88 -8.41
C GLU A 432 4.13 -30.19 -9.52
N SER A 433 5.08 -29.27 -9.75
CA SER A 433 6.15 -29.48 -10.74
C SER A 433 7.05 -30.66 -10.36
N LEU A 434 7.44 -30.78 -9.09
CA LEU A 434 8.32 -31.85 -8.62
C LEU A 434 7.61 -33.21 -8.55
N ALA A 435 6.33 -33.22 -8.17
CA ALA A 435 5.52 -34.44 -8.09
C ALA A 435 5.29 -35.09 -9.46
N LYS A 436 5.25 -34.30 -10.53
CA LYS A 436 5.08 -34.78 -11.92
C LYS A 436 6.37 -35.37 -12.53
N MET A 437 7.53 -35.20 -11.90
CA MET A 437 8.80 -35.72 -12.40
C MET A 437 8.96 -37.22 -12.15
N ASN A 438 9.68 -37.92 -13.03
CA ASN A 438 9.91 -39.35 -12.89
C ASN A 438 10.66 -39.65 -11.57
N ALA A 439 10.09 -40.54 -10.75
CA ALA A 439 10.66 -40.95 -9.48
C ALA A 439 11.92 -41.83 -9.64
N SER A 440 12.12 -42.45 -10.81
CA SER A 440 13.27 -43.34 -11.07
C SER A 440 14.60 -42.59 -11.19
N TRP A 441 14.59 -41.30 -11.55
CA TRP A 441 15.79 -40.49 -11.77
C TRP A 441 16.74 -40.47 -10.59
N GLU A 442 16.21 -40.41 -9.36
CA GLU A 442 17.04 -40.42 -8.15
C GLU A 442 17.68 -41.78 -7.91
N THR A 443 16.92 -42.85 -8.15
CA THR A 443 17.41 -44.22 -7.99
C THR A 443 18.51 -44.52 -9.01
N THR A 444 18.32 -44.10 -10.27
CA THR A 444 19.33 -44.25 -11.33
C THR A 444 20.59 -43.45 -11.01
N ALA A 445 20.47 -42.20 -10.57
CA ALA A 445 21.63 -41.38 -10.22
C ALA A 445 22.43 -41.96 -9.05
N MET A 446 21.73 -42.46 -8.02
CA MET A 446 22.37 -43.15 -6.90
C MET A 446 23.10 -44.43 -7.33
N LEU A 447 22.54 -45.20 -8.27
CA LEU A 447 23.21 -46.37 -8.84
C LEU A 447 24.47 -45.99 -9.64
N MET A 448 24.51 -44.79 -10.23
CA MET A 448 25.66 -44.22 -10.93
C MET A 448 26.68 -43.56 -9.98
N GLY A 449 26.50 -43.66 -8.67
CA GLY A 449 27.42 -43.13 -7.65
C GLY A 449 27.21 -41.66 -7.28
N ASP A 450 26.18 -40.98 -7.79
CA ASP A 450 25.87 -39.63 -7.35
C ASP A 450 25.30 -39.64 -5.92
N ASN A 451 25.76 -38.71 -5.08
CA ASN A 451 25.16 -38.46 -3.77
C ASN A 451 23.83 -37.69 -3.93
N TRP A 452 23.03 -37.60 -2.86
CA TRP A 452 21.71 -36.95 -2.93
C TRP A 452 21.80 -35.49 -3.36
N LEU A 453 22.70 -34.71 -2.76
CA LEU A 453 22.88 -33.29 -3.11
C LEU A 453 23.30 -33.09 -4.57
N LYS A 454 24.23 -33.91 -5.08
CA LYS A 454 24.61 -33.94 -6.50
C LYS A 454 23.42 -34.31 -7.37
N THR A 455 22.62 -35.29 -6.98
CA THR A 455 21.40 -35.69 -7.72
C THR A 455 20.40 -34.54 -7.80
N ILE A 456 20.16 -33.83 -6.70
CA ILE A 456 19.27 -32.66 -6.70
C ILE A 456 19.81 -31.57 -7.62
N ILE A 457 21.06 -31.15 -7.45
CA ILE A 457 21.65 -30.05 -8.22
C ILE A 457 21.82 -30.38 -9.70
N ARG A 458 22.17 -31.63 -10.02
CA ARG A 458 22.51 -32.06 -11.39
C ARG A 458 21.30 -32.52 -12.19
N ILE A 459 20.26 -33.05 -11.53
CA ILE A 459 19.13 -33.69 -12.21
C ILE A 459 17.81 -33.00 -11.86
N VAL A 460 17.48 -32.86 -10.57
CA VAL A 460 16.15 -32.33 -10.19
C VAL A 460 16.04 -30.83 -10.47
N THR A 461 16.98 -30.03 -9.98
CA THR A 461 16.98 -28.56 -10.12
C THR A 461 16.96 -28.10 -11.58
N PRO A 462 17.78 -28.65 -12.50
CA PRO A 462 17.74 -28.22 -13.91
C PRO A 462 16.43 -28.54 -14.59
N ASN A 463 15.82 -29.70 -14.29
CA ASN A 463 14.51 -30.07 -14.84
C ASN A 463 13.36 -29.26 -14.20
N ALA A 464 13.56 -28.70 -13.00
CA ALA A 464 12.62 -27.80 -12.34
C ALA A 464 12.81 -26.33 -12.72
N LEU A 465 13.83 -25.98 -13.52
CA LEU A 465 14.30 -24.61 -13.68
C LEU A 465 13.22 -23.67 -14.24
N SER A 466 12.38 -24.15 -15.17
CA SER A 466 11.25 -23.36 -15.68
C SER A 466 10.29 -22.94 -14.56
N THR A 467 10.01 -23.83 -13.61
CA THR A 467 9.12 -23.56 -12.46
C THR A 467 9.83 -22.71 -11.43
N ILE A 468 11.13 -22.93 -11.21
CA ILE A 468 11.95 -22.10 -10.30
C ILE A 468 11.95 -20.64 -10.76
N ILE A 469 12.13 -20.39 -12.07
CA ILE A 469 12.08 -19.04 -12.64
C ILE A 469 10.69 -18.41 -12.47
N GLU A 470 9.62 -19.20 -12.64
CA GLU A 470 8.25 -18.73 -12.46
C GLU A 470 7.95 -18.37 -11.00
N VAL A 471 8.40 -19.19 -10.06
CA VAL A 471 8.33 -18.94 -8.61
C VAL A 471 9.14 -17.71 -8.22
N PHE A 472 10.36 -17.58 -8.75
CA PHE A 472 11.19 -16.39 -8.53
C PHE A 472 10.50 -15.13 -9.03
N SER A 473 9.96 -15.16 -10.25
CA SER A 473 9.20 -14.05 -10.82
C SER A 473 7.98 -13.70 -9.99
N TYR A 474 7.30 -14.70 -9.42
CA TYR A 474 6.12 -14.48 -8.58
C TYR A 474 6.49 -13.71 -7.30
N TYR A 475 7.51 -14.17 -6.57
CA TYR A 475 7.95 -13.45 -5.36
C TYR A 475 8.44 -12.04 -5.67
N PHE A 476 9.22 -11.86 -6.75
CA PHE A 476 9.74 -10.56 -7.13
C PHE A 476 8.62 -9.55 -7.40
N ILE A 477 7.66 -9.90 -8.26
CA ILE A 477 6.57 -9.00 -8.64
C ILE A 477 5.68 -8.69 -7.43
N ASN A 478 5.31 -9.70 -6.64
CA ASN A 478 4.44 -9.47 -5.48
C ASN A 478 5.15 -8.65 -4.39
N ALA A 479 6.45 -8.83 -4.18
CA ALA A 479 7.22 -8.02 -3.23
C ALA A 479 7.34 -6.55 -3.67
N MET A 480 7.42 -6.27 -4.99
CA MET A 480 7.43 -4.90 -5.52
C MET A 480 6.09 -4.17 -5.33
N VAL A 481 4.98 -4.90 -5.32
CA VAL A 481 3.61 -4.36 -5.41
C VAL A 481 2.92 -4.27 -4.05
N THR A 482 3.40 -4.99 -3.04
CA THR A 482 2.69 -5.11 -1.76
C THR A 482 2.81 -3.86 -0.86
N ILE A 483 1.69 -3.44 -0.27
CA ILE A 483 1.61 -2.35 0.73
C ILE A 483 1.25 -2.90 2.11
N SER A 484 0.23 -3.77 2.17
CA SER A 484 -0.52 -4.14 3.37
C SER A 484 0.32 -4.50 4.60
N ALA A 485 1.30 -5.40 4.48
CA ALA A 485 2.15 -5.78 5.62
C ALA A 485 3.30 -4.79 5.84
N VAL A 486 3.80 -4.24 4.75
CA VAL A 486 5.03 -3.44 4.70
C VAL A 486 4.82 -2.04 5.30
N ILE A 487 3.60 -1.50 5.22
CA ILE A 487 3.25 -0.20 5.80
C ILE A 487 3.51 -0.12 7.31
N PHE A 488 3.33 -1.23 8.04
CA PHE A 488 3.59 -1.29 9.49
C PHE A 488 5.06 -1.55 9.85
N LEU A 489 5.88 -1.98 8.88
CA LEU A 489 7.25 -2.47 9.12
C LEU A 489 8.34 -1.59 8.49
N ALA A 490 7.99 -0.79 7.49
CA ALA A 490 8.94 0.07 6.80
C ALA A 490 9.31 1.27 7.68
N GLY A 491 10.60 1.43 7.94
CA GLY A 491 11.19 2.63 8.54
C GLY A 491 11.75 3.59 7.50
N ALA A 492 12.37 4.68 7.94
CA ALA A 492 13.03 5.68 7.08
C ALA A 492 14.11 5.05 6.20
N ARG A 493 14.94 4.20 6.80
CA ARG A 493 16.08 3.60 6.10
C ARG A 493 15.66 2.50 5.13
N THR A 494 14.50 1.88 5.37
CA THR A 494 14.03 0.69 4.66
C THR A 494 12.80 0.95 3.79
N MET A 495 12.42 2.22 3.62
CA MET A 495 11.25 2.62 2.85
C MET A 495 11.30 2.08 1.41
N VAL A 496 10.15 1.59 0.96
CA VAL A 496 9.93 1.05 -0.39
C VAL A 496 8.90 1.90 -1.16
N ILE A 497 8.82 1.74 -2.47
CA ILE A 497 7.98 2.55 -3.38
C ILE A 497 6.53 2.54 -2.92
N THR A 498 6.02 1.40 -2.49
CA THR A 498 4.63 1.22 -2.09
C THR A 498 4.27 2.05 -0.85
N THR A 499 5.14 2.10 0.15
CA THR A 499 4.95 2.96 1.34
C THR A 499 5.24 4.42 1.04
N LYS A 500 6.20 4.72 0.16
CA LYS A 500 6.45 6.08 -0.32
C LYS A 500 5.28 6.64 -1.13
N ILE A 501 4.60 5.83 -1.94
CA ILE A 501 3.38 6.24 -2.65
C ILE A 501 2.29 6.63 -1.65
N LYS A 502 2.10 5.87 -0.55
CA LYS A 502 1.18 6.25 0.53
C LYS A 502 1.58 7.57 1.18
N GLN A 503 2.87 7.79 1.43
CA GLN A 503 3.35 9.04 1.99
C GLN A 503 3.09 10.21 1.04
N LEU A 504 3.45 10.08 -0.24
CA LEU A 504 3.20 11.09 -1.26
C LEU A 504 1.70 11.36 -1.43
N GLN A 505 0.85 10.34 -1.24
CA GLN A 505 -0.60 10.50 -1.19
C GLN A 505 -1.01 11.46 -0.07
N TYR A 506 -0.47 11.30 1.13
CA TYR A 506 -0.83 12.16 2.27
C TYR A 506 -0.51 13.63 1.96
N TYR A 507 0.56 13.90 1.21
CA TYR A 507 0.90 15.22 0.70
C TYR A 507 0.30 15.53 -0.67
N ASN A 508 -0.63 14.72 -1.20
CA ASN A 508 -1.29 14.94 -2.49
C ASN A 508 -0.31 15.21 -3.65
N LYS A 509 0.88 14.57 -3.63
CA LYS A 509 1.94 14.65 -4.65
C LYS A 509 1.70 13.65 -5.77
N TYR A 510 0.64 13.90 -6.53
CA TYR A 510 0.13 12.92 -7.50
C TYR A 510 1.05 12.71 -8.71
N ASN A 511 1.78 13.75 -9.14
CA ASN A 511 2.72 13.65 -10.27
C ASN A 511 3.79 12.60 -9.97
N GLU A 512 4.40 12.68 -8.78
CA GLU A 512 5.42 11.76 -8.30
C GLU A 512 4.86 10.35 -8.13
N ILE A 513 3.64 10.21 -7.58
CA ILE A 513 2.96 8.91 -7.46
C ILE A 513 2.81 8.23 -8.82
N PHE A 514 2.36 8.97 -9.85
CA PHE A 514 2.18 8.40 -11.18
C PHE A 514 3.51 8.08 -11.86
N VAL A 515 4.56 8.90 -11.69
CA VAL A 515 5.91 8.58 -12.17
C VAL A 515 6.42 7.28 -11.54
N LEU A 516 6.34 7.15 -10.21
CA LEU A 516 6.74 5.94 -9.49
C LEU A 516 5.91 4.72 -9.92
N SER A 517 4.62 4.91 -10.18
CA SER A 517 3.71 3.86 -10.68
C SER A 517 4.11 3.39 -12.08
N ILE A 518 4.50 4.31 -13.00
CA ILE A 518 5.06 3.95 -14.30
C ILE A 518 6.35 3.14 -14.13
N LEU A 519 7.27 3.60 -13.28
CA LEU A 519 8.55 2.91 -13.06
C LEU A 519 8.33 1.50 -12.54
N LEU A 520 7.43 1.33 -11.59
CA LEU A 520 7.04 0.04 -11.04
C LEU A 520 6.42 -0.86 -12.12
N LEU A 521 5.50 -0.35 -12.93
CA LEU A 521 4.88 -1.09 -14.03
C LEU A 521 5.92 -1.55 -15.07
N LEU A 522 6.80 -0.65 -15.52
CA LEU A 522 7.83 -0.95 -16.50
C LEU A 522 8.81 -2.01 -15.99
N THR A 523 9.22 -1.90 -14.73
CA THR A 523 10.10 -2.88 -14.08
C THR A 523 9.45 -4.25 -13.96
N ASN A 524 8.21 -4.31 -13.49
CA ASN A 524 7.48 -5.57 -13.38
C ASN A 524 7.22 -6.21 -14.75
N LEU A 525 6.91 -5.40 -15.77
CA LEU A 525 6.72 -5.88 -17.14
C LEU A 525 8.04 -6.41 -17.71
N LEU A 526 9.14 -5.67 -17.56
CA LEU A 526 10.47 -6.08 -18.01
C LEU A 526 10.90 -7.39 -17.34
N CYS A 527 10.78 -7.49 -16.02
CA CYS A 527 11.07 -8.71 -15.26
C CYS A 527 10.21 -9.88 -15.75
N LYS A 528 8.90 -9.68 -15.90
CA LYS A 528 7.99 -10.72 -16.41
C LYS A 528 8.37 -11.19 -17.81
N LEU A 529 8.72 -10.29 -18.72
CA LEU A 529 9.17 -10.62 -20.08
C LEU A 529 10.50 -11.39 -20.08
N VAL A 530 11.48 -10.92 -19.29
CA VAL A 530 12.80 -11.57 -19.14
C VAL A 530 12.65 -12.98 -18.58
N PHE A 531 11.91 -13.14 -17.47
CA PHE A 531 11.72 -14.44 -16.83
C PHE A 531 10.90 -15.41 -17.69
N GLN A 532 9.87 -14.93 -18.39
CA GLN A 532 9.13 -15.77 -19.33
C GLN A 532 9.99 -16.22 -20.51
N HIS A 533 10.86 -15.34 -21.03
CA HIS A 533 11.77 -15.69 -22.11
C HIS A 533 12.77 -16.76 -21.66
N LEU A 534 13.36 -16.61 -20.47
CA LEU A 534 14.26 -17.59 -19.87
C LEU A 534 13.55 -18.94 -19.63
N ALA A 535 12.32 -18.94 -19.12
CA ALA A 535 11.55 -20.15 -18.87
C ALA A 535 11.16 -20.90 -20.18
N LYS A 536 10.76 -20.16 -21.23
CA LYS A 536 10.41 -20.77 -22.54
C LYS A 536 11.62 -21.37 -23.25
N ARG A 537 12.79 -20.73 -23.17
CA ARG A 537 14.01 -21.22 -23.82
C ARG A 537 14.49 -22.56 -23.22
N GLU A 538 14.33 -22.76 -21.91
CA GLU A 538 14.62 -24.04 -21.26
C GLU A 538 13.68 -25.16 -21.75
N ARG A 539 12.36 -24.89 -21.85
CA ARG A 539 11.39 -25.85 -22.43
C ARG A 539 11.66 -26.16 -23.91
N GLY A 540 12.15 -25.18 -24.68
CA GLY A 540 12.53 -25.33 -26.08
C GLY A 540 13.81 -26.15 -26.27
N ALA A 541 14.84 -25.88 -25.45
CA ALA A 541 16.11 -26.60 -25.46
C ALA A 541 15.96 -28.10 -25.09
N GLU A 542 14.92 -28.45 -24.32
CA GLU A 542 14.53 -29.83 -24.04
C GLU A 542 13.99 -30.56 -25.27
N LYS A 543 13.17 -29.89 -26.09
CA LYS A 543 12.65 -30.43 -27.36
C LYS A 543 13.72 -30.51 -28.46
N GLU A 544 14.63 -29.54 -28.50
CA GLU A 544 15.71 -29.49 -29.50
C GLU A 544 16.83 -30.50 -29.23
N LYS A 545 17.03 -30.95 -27.99
CA LYS A 545 18.02 -32.02 -27.68
C LYS A 545 17.69 -33.36 -28.33
N THR A 546 16.48 -33.56 -28.82
CA THR A 546 16.09 -34.77 -29.57
C THR A 546 16.45 -34.67 -31.06
N ASN A 547 16.84 -33.50 -31.59
CA ASN A 547 17.23 -33.31 -32.99
C ASN A 547 18.64 -32.71 -33.07
N LYS A 548 19.65 -33.52 -33.45
CA LYS A 548 21.04 -33.05 -33.54
C LYS A 548 21.21 -32.01 -34.66
N SER A 549 22.02 -30.98 -34.43
CA SER A 549 23.34 -30.76 -35.08
C SER A 549 23.91 -29.35 -34.81
N ARG A 550 25.25 -29.29 -34.66
CA ARG A 550 26.24 -28.20 -34.79
C ARG A 550 25.95 -26.72 -34.45
N GLU A 551 24.72 -26.19 -34.47
CA GLU A 551 24.41 -24.80 -34.06
C GLU A 551 24.47 -24.58 -32.54
N ALA A 552 24.42 -25.67 -31.77
CA ALA A 552 24.43 -25.66 -30.31
C ALA A 552 25.75 -25.16 -29.66
N LEU A 553 26.84 -24.97 -30.42
CA LEU A 553 28.14 -24.57 -29.87
C LEU A 553 28.31 -23.05 -29.72
N MET A 554 27.80 -22.27 -30.68
CA MET A 554 27.87 -20.80 -30.65
C MET A 554 26.84 -20.19 -29.67
N GLN A 555 25.63 -20.75 -29.60
CA GLN A 555 24.60 -20.31 -28.64
C GLN A 555 24.90 -20.69 -27.18
N LYS A 556 25.71 -21.74 -26.93
CA LYS A 556 26.18 -22.10 -25.58
C LYS A 556 27.07 -21.03 -24.96
N LYS A 557 27.76 -20.21 -25.78
CA LYS A 557 28.61 -19.11 -25.30
C LYS A 557 27.75 -17.99 -24.72
N THR A 558 26.69 -17.57 -25.41
CA THR A 558 25.75 -16.53 -24.94
C THR A 558 24.96 -16.99 -23.71
N VAL A 559 24.59 -18.27 -23.62
CA VAL A 559 23.91 -18.85 -22.44
C VAL A 559 24.88 -19.00 -21.26
N ARG A 560 26.13 -19.39 -21.49
CA ARG A 560 27.15 -19.38 -20.44
C ARG A 560 27.45 -17.95 -20.00
N LEU A 561 27.46 -16.97 -20.91
CA LEU A 561 27.65 -15.56 -20.58
C LEU A 561 26.46 -15.02 -19.78
N ALA A 562 25.22 -15.31 -20.18
CA ALA A 562 24.03 -14.89 -19.46
C ALA A 562 23.86 -15.61 -18.11
N ARG A 563 24.18 -16.91 -18.02
CA ARG A 563 24.22 -17.63 -16.74
C ARG A 563 25.37 -17.15 -15.86
N ARG A 564 26.53 -16.80 -16.43
CA ARG A 564 27.65 -16.21 -15.67
C ARG A 564 27.39 -14.76 -15.31
N ALA A 565 26.68 -13.98 -16.11
CA ALA A 565 26.29 -12.62 -15.82
C ALA A 565 25.18 -12.61 -14.77
N LEU A 566 24.15 -13.46 -14.89
CA LEU A 566 23.12 -13.62 -13.88
C LEU A 566 23.69 -14.22 -12.60
N ALA A 567 24.59 -15.22 -12.68
CA ALA A 567 25.27 -15.78 -11.51
C ALA A 567 26.34 -14.84 -10.92
N ALA A 568 26.99 -13.98 -11.70
CA ALA A 568 27.92 -12.96 -11.22
C ALA A 568 27.17 -11.75 -10.65
N VAL A 569 25.98 -11.42 -11.17
CA VAL A 569 25.07 -10.44 -10.56
C VAL A 569 24.47 -11.03 -9.28
N LEU A 570 24.01 -12.29 -9.29
CA LEU A 570 23.57 -13.03 -8.10
C LEU A 570 24.69 -13.16 -7.06
N ALA A 571 25.91 -13.48 -7.47
CA ALA A 571 27.06 -13.62 -6.58
C ALA A 571 27.60 -12.26 -6.12
N ALA A 572 27.65 -11.24 -6.98
CA ALA A 572 28.04 -9.89 -6.57
C ALA A 572 27.00 -9.30 -5.62
N VAL A 573 25.70 -9.53 -5.85
CA VAL A 573 24.64 -9.12 -4.94
C VAL A 573 24.68 -9.96 -3.66
N LEU A 574 24.88 -11.28 -3.70
CA LEU A 574 24.98 -12.12 -2.49
C LEU A 574 26.24 -11.83 -1.65
N VAL A 575 27.39 -11.57 -2.28
CA VAL A 575 28.66 -11.27 -1.60
C VAL A 575 28.68 -9.84 -1.05
N VAL A 576 28.01 -8.88 -1.69
CA VAL A 576 27.89 -7.50 -1.19
C VAL A 576 26.77 -7.35 -0.14
N SER A 577 25.82 -8.29 -0.02
CA SER A 577 24.56 -8.05 0.74
C SER A 577 24.30 -8.96 1.94
N GLY A 578 25.03 -10.06 2.12
CA GLY A 578 24.77 -10.99 3.24
C GLY A 578 24.95 -10.35 4.62
N ILE A 579 25.84 -9.36 4.73
CA ILE A 579 26.09 -8.60 5.96
C ILE A 579 25.14 -7.38 6.02
N SER A 580 24.90 -6.68 4.91
CA SER A 580 24.02 -5.50 4.83
C SER A 580 22.53 -5.76 5.12
N LEU A 581 22.04 -6.99 4.96
CA LEU A 581 20.67 -7.37 5.32
C LEU A 581 20.40 -7.30 6.83
N ILE A 582 21.43 -7.56 7.65
CA ILE A 582 21.34 -7.66 9.12
C ILE A 582 21.97 -6.43 9.79
N SER A 583 23.00 -5.83 9.18
CA SER A 583 23.64 -4.61 9.68
C SER A 583 23.09 -3.36 8.96
N GLY A 584 21.88 -2.91 9.31
CA GLY A 584 21.33 -1.56 9.02
C GLY A 584 21.75 -0.88 7.69
N GLY A 585 21.83 -1.63 6.58
CA GLY A 585 22.74 -1.37 5.46
C GLY A 585 22.79 0.04 4.86
N ARG A 586 23.96 0.39 4.31
CA ARG A 586 24.31 1.55 3.44
C ARG A 586 24.04 2.96 3.97
N ASN A 587 23.10 3.10 4.91
CA ASN A 587 22.60 4.35 5.49
C ASN A 587 22.66 4.31 7.04
N SER A 588 23.42 3.39 7.64
CA SER A 588 23.48 3.21 9.10
C SER A 588 23.94 4.46 9.84
N ASP A 589 24.78 5.24 9.16
CA ASP A 589 25.51 6.38 9.72
C ASP A 589 24.78 7.71 9.50
N LEU A 590 23.71 7.70 8.69
CA LEU A 590 22.90 8.89 8.41
C LEU A 590 22.00 9.24 9.60
N VAL A 591 21.92 10.52 9.93
CA VAL A 591 20.97 11.05 10.91
C VAL A 591 19.55 10.89 10.37
N VAL A 592 18.68 10.23 11.11
CA VAL A 592 17.28 10.07 10.72
C VAL A 592 16.46 11.21 11.31
N ILE A 593 15.84 12.01 10.44
CA ILE A 593 14.97 13.13 10.81
C ILE A 593 13.54 12.73 10.49
N TYR A 594 12.68 12.66 11.50
CA TYR A 594 11.23 12.54 11.27
C TYR A 594 10.58 13.91 11.30
N SER A 595 9.66 14.19 10.38
CA SER A 595 9.01 15.48 10.29
C SER A 595 7.51 15.32 10.06
N ASN A 596 6.69 16.15 10.70
CA ASN A 596 5.29 16.33 10.32
C ASN A 596 5.08 17.55 9.40
N ALA A 597 6.15 18.31 9.14
CA ALA A 597 6.06 19.59 8.47
C ALA A 597 5.64 19.44 7.00
N ASP A 598 5.07 20.51 6.45
CA ASP A 598 4.71 20.56 5.04
C ASP A 598 5.95 20.64 4.12
N ASP A 599 5.71 20.53 2.82
CA ASP A 599 6.78 20.42 1.82
C ASP A 599 7.64 21.68 1.75
N GLU A 600 7.04 22.84 1.95
CA GLU A 600 7.71 24.13 1.97
C GLU A 600 8.69 24.20 3.13
N ALA A 601 8.25 23.83 4.34
CA ALA A 601 9.12 23.73 5.49
C ALA A 601 10.24 22.70 5.27
N ILE A 602 9.90 21.51 4.75
CA ILE A 602 10.90 20.46 4.45
C ILE A 602 11.93 20.93 3.44
N THR A 603 11.51 21.64 2.39
CA THR A 603 12.41 22.16 1.37
C THR A 603 13.34 23.21 1.96
N ALA A 604 12.83 24.12 2.80
CA ALA A 604 13.64 25.08 3.52
C ALA A 604 14.65 24.40 4.45
N MET A 605 14.21 23.43 5.26
CA MET A 605 15.08 22.66 6.15
C MET A 605 16.17 21.90 5.39
N LYS A 606 15.81 21.20 4.30
CA LYS A 606 16.76 20.48 3.44
C LYS A 606 17.78 21.44 2.84
N LYS A 607 17.33 22.56 2.29
CA LYS A 607 18.20 23.60 1.71
C LYS A 607 19.17 24.15 2.76
N THR A 608 18.69 24.51 3.95
CA THR A 608 19.54 25.00 5.04
C THR A 608 20.59 23.97 5.43
N LEU A 609 20.21 22.71 5.63
CA LEU A 609 21.15 21.66 5.99
C LEU A 609 22.19 21.40 4.89
N ASP A 610 21.75 21.34 3.63
CA ASP A 610 22.62 21.06 2.48
C ASP A 610 23.64 22.19 2.26
N GLU A 611 23.21 23.46 2.30
CA GLU A 611 24.08 24.65 2.19
C GLU A 611 25.09 24.75 3.34
N ASN A 612 24.81 24.12 4.48
CA ASN A 612 25.68 24.09 5.66
C ASN A 612 26.50 22.80 5.80
N GLY A 613 26.65 22.01 4.72
CA GLY A 613 27.58 20.88 4.67
C GLY A 613 27.05 19.58 5.27
N TYR A 614 25.74 19.47 5.44
CA TYR A 614 25.05 18.24 5.85
C TYR A 614 24.46 17.44 4.68
N GLN A 615 24.67 17.88 3.44
CA GLN A 615 24.20 17.16 2.25
C GLN A 615 24.69 15.70 2.25
N GLY A 616 23.74 14.76 2.16
CA GLY A 616 24.03 13.33 2.18
C GLY A 616 24.42 12.76 3.55
N LYS A 617 24.25 13.51 4.66
CA LYS A 617 24.46 13.04 6.04
C LYS A 617 23.17 12.73 6.81
N TYR A 618 22.01 13.00 6.23
CA TYR A 618 20.72 12.75 6.86
C TYR A 618 19.73 12.06 5.90
N ILE A 619 18.69 11.47 6.49
CA ILE A 619 17.47 11.04 5.81
C ILE A 619 16.32 11.77 6.49
N LEU A 620 15.58 12.57 5.73
CA LEU A 620 14.36 13.21 6.23
C LEU A 620 13.16 12.42 5.76
N GLN A 621 12.39 11.88 6.70
CA GLN A 621 11.13 11.22 6.44
C GLN A 621 9.98 12.06 6.98
N SER A 622 9.05 12.39 6.09
CA SER A 622 7.81 13.08 6.47
C SER A 622 6.67 12.11 6.82
N PHE A 623 5.86 12.46 7.81
CA PHE A 623 4.74 11.69 8.32
C PHE A 623 3.53 12.59 8.53
N GLY A 624 2.33 12.03 8.53
CA GLY A 624 1.18 12.78 9.04
C GLY A 624 1.38 13.13 10.51
N THR A 625 0.83 14.26 10.94
CA THR A 625 0.97 14.72 12.34
C THR A 625 0.47 13.66 13.31
N SER A 626 -0.68 13.05 13.02
CA SER A 626 -1.22 11.96 13.83
C SER A 626 -0.34 10.70 13.79
N GLU A 627 0.17 10.32 12.63
CA GLU A 627 1.05 9.14 12.48
C GLU A 627 2.36 9.29 13.24
N LEU A 628 3.01 10.45 13.15
CA LEU A 628 4.26 10.72 13.89
C LEU A 628 4.00 10.84 15.40
N GLY A 629 2.91 11.50 15.79
CA GLY A 629 2.53 11.67 17.19
C GLY A 629 2.27 10.33 17.86
N GLY A 630 1.51 9.47 17.17
CA GLY A 630 1.28 8.11 17.62
C GLY A 630 2.56 7.27 17.72
N LYS A 631 3.45 7.37 16.72
CA LYS A 631 4.76 6.71 16.78
C LYS A 631 5.62 7.20 17.94
N LEU A 632 5.61 8.49 18.22
CA LEU A 632 6.37 9.09 19.33
C LEU A 632 5.92 8.55 20.67
N LEU A 633 4.61 8.57 20.92
CA LEU A 633 4.03 8.06 22.17
C LEU A 633 4.24 6.56 22.34
N ALA A 634 4.17 5.80 21.24
CA ALA A 634 4.26 4.34 21.26
C ALA A 634 5.67 3.76 21.29
N GLU A 635 6.56 4.27 20.44
CA GLU A 635 7.91 3.74 20.29
C GLU A 635 8.86 4.36 21.33
N GLY A 636 8.59 5.58 21.79
CA GLY A 636 9.39 6.30 22.79
C GLY A 636 10.87 6.32 22.43
N LYS A 637 11.73 5.93 23.38
CA LYS A 637 13.18 5.81 23.16
C LYS A 637 13.59 4.73 22.15
N ASN A 638 12.67 3.97 21.56
CA ASN A 638 12.97 2.99 20.49
C ASN A 638 12.64 3.48 19.08
N LEU A 639 12.07 4.69 18.91
CA LEU A 639 11.79 5.32 17.61
C LEU A 639 12.98 5.27 16.65
N GLU A 640 12.84 5.11 15.34
CA GLU A 640 14.04 5.08 14.47
C GLU A 640 14.79 6.43 14.41
N ALA A 641 14.08 7.54 14.59
CA ALA A 641 14.60 8.89 14.44
C ALA A 641 15.71 9.22 15.45
N ASP A 642 16.68 10.02 15.01
CA ASP A 642 17.67 10.67 15.87
C ASP A 642 17.22 12.11 16.21
N MET A 643 16.50 12.77 15.29
CA MET A 643 15.90 14.10 15.45
C MET A 643 14.47 14.10 14.92
N ILE A 644 13.60 14.94 15.51
CA ILE A 644 12.24 15.15 15.02
C ILE A 644 11.90 16.63 14.85
N THR A 645 10.94 16.89 13.98
CA THR A 645 10.17 18.15 13.93
C THR A 645 8.69 17.80 14.04
N MET A 646 8.03 18.37 15.04
CA MET A 646 6.68 17.97 15.43
C MET A 646 5.94 19.09 16.15
N SER A 647 4.60 19.06 16.17
CA SER A 647 3.81 19.96 17.02
C SER A 647 4.27 19.89 18.48
N THR A 648 4.49 21.06 19.09
CA THR A 648 5.14 21.19 20.41
C THR A 648 4.42 20.37 21.50
N PHE A 649 3.09 20.37 21.51
CA PHE A 649 2.30 19.59 22.48
C PHE A 649 2.58 18.08 22.43
N TYR A 650 2.83 17.51 21.25
CA TYR A 650 3.17 16.09 21.13
C TYR A 650 4.58 15.81 21.66
N ILE A 651 5.51 16.75 21.48
CA ILE A 651 6.86 16.64 22.02
C ILE A 651 6.80 16.66 23.55
N ASP A 652 6.06 17.61 24.12
CA ASP A 652 5.92 17.73 25.57
C ASP A 652 5.23 16.51 26.18
N SER A 653 4.10 16.06 25.62
CA SER A 653 3.42 14.85 26.09
C SER A 653 4.27 13.59 25.92
N ALA A 654 5.05 13.47 24.84
CA ALA A 654 5.96 12.34 24.66
C ALA A 654 7.15 12.41 25.63
N GLN A 655 7.61 13.60 25.99
CA GLN A 655 8.64 13.78 27.01
C GLN A 655 8.12 13.39 28.39
N GLU A 656 6.91 13.81 28.75
CA GLU A 656 6.28 13.45 30.03
C GLU A 656 6.05 11.94 30.15
N ALA A 657 5.60 11.29 29.07
CA ALA A 657 5.32 9.86 29.05
C ALA A 657 6.60 8.99 29.01
N ASN A 658 7.63 9.39 28.25
CA ASN A 658 8.75 8.51 27.88
C ASN A 658 10.15 9.06 28.20
N ALA A 659 10.27 10.30 28.69
CA ALA A 659 11.53 11.00 28.97
C ALA A 659 12.57 10.84 27.84
N MET A 660 12.16 11.11 26.60
CA MET A 660 12.85 10.63 25.39
C MET A 660 13.75 11.64 24.67
N PHE A 661 13.64 12.93 24.97
CA PHE A 661 14.40 14.01 24.34
C PHE A 661 15.49 14.54 25.27
N ALA A 662 16.58 15.02 24.66
CA ALA A 662 17.67 15.69 25.34
C ALA A 662 17.38 17.18 25.46
N ASP A 663 17.85 17.80 26.54
CA ASP A 663 17.82 19.26 26.68
C ASP A 663 18.69 19.90 25.59
N LEU A 664 18.19 21.01 25.04
CA LEU A 664 18.88 21.79 24.02
C LEU A 664 19.57 22.97 24.71
N ASP A 665 20.90 23.05 24.61
CA ASP A 665 21.73 24.13 25.16
C ASP A 665 21.85 25.33 24.22
N PHE A 666 21.22 25.25 23.05
CA PHE A 666 21.12 26.30 22.04
C PHE A 666 19.65 26.72 21.83
N GLY A 667 19.45 27.98 21.44
CA GLY A 667 18.13 28.54 21.20
C GLY A 667 18.09 30.05 21.44
N LYS A 668 17.13 30.72 20.81
CA LYS A 668 16.86 32.15 21.03
C LYS A 668 15.72 32.30 22.03
N GLN A 669 15.59 33.47 22.65
CA GLN A 669 14.48 33.75 23.54
C GLN A 669 13.16 33.72 22.75
N THR A 670 12.31 32.77 23.08
CA THR A 670 10.98 32.54 22.48
C THR A 670 9.97 33.62 22.91
N LEU A 671 8.90 33.79 22.12
CA LEU A 671 7.81 34.71 22.45
C LEU A 671 6.92 34.19 23.60
N SER A 672 6.74 32.87 23.66
CA SER A 672 6.01 32.13 24.71
C SER A 672 6.98 31.28 25.53
N GLU A 673 6.58 30.84 26.72
CA GLU A 673 7.36 29.87 27.50
C GLU A 673 7.57 28.60 26.66
N SER A 674 8.82 28.12 26.58
CA SER A 674 9.21 26.97 25.75
C SER A 674 9.98 25.97 26.60
N SER A 675 9.65 24.69 26.44
CA SER A 675 10.30 23.59 27.14
C SER A 675 11.80 23.48 26.81
N PRO A 676 12.66 23.04 27.75
CA PRO A 676 14.11 23.01 27.54
C PRO A 676 14.58 21.95 26.53
N TRP A 677 13.75 20.95 26.22
CA TRP A 677 14.04 19.85 25.28
C TRP A 677 13.61 20.12 23.83
N CYS A 678 13.04 21.29 23.54
CA CYS A 678 12.59 21.62 22.18
C CYS A 678 12.66 23.11 21.86
N GLN A 679 12.70 23.43 20.57
CA GLN A 679 12.77 24.81 20.09
C GLN A 679 11.81 25.03 18.92
N PRO A 680 10.96 26.07 18.94
CA PRO A 680 9.98 26.29 17.88
C PRO A 680 10.64 26.72 16.58
N ILE A 681 10.26 26.07 15.48
CA ILE A 681 10.78 26.34 14.14
C ILE A 681 9.75 26.98 13.21
N THR A 682 8.46 26.70 13.42
CA THR A 682 7.35 27.23 12.62
C THR A 682 6.15 27.53 13.52
N ALA A 683 5.32 28.47 13.09
CA ALA A 683 3.99 28.71 13.65
C ALA A 683 2.99 28.75 12.49
N GLN A 684 1.92 27.98 12.65
CA GLN A 684 0.88 27.76 11.65
C GLN A 684 -0.44 28.36 12.15
N GLU A 685 -1.14 29.11 11.30
CA GLU A 685 -2.45 29.69 11.62
C GLU A 685 -3.56 29.13 10.73
N GLY A 686 -4.72 28.89 11.33
CA GLY A 686 -5.92 28.45 10.61
C GLY A 686 -6.66 29.61 9.94
N ALA A 687 -7.21 29.39 8.76
CA ALA A 687 -8.09 30.33 8.05
C ALA A 687 -9.09 29.60 7.14
N ILE A 688 -10.12 30.32 6.72
CA ILE A 688 -11.04 29.86 5.68
C ILE A 688 -10.39 30.13 4.31
N LEU A 689 -10.46 29.13 3.44
CA LEU A 689 -9.87 29.09 2.12
C LEU A 689 -10.99 29.12 1.09
N VAL A 690 -10.89 29.93 0.04
CA VAL A 690 -11.95 30.04 -0.96
C VAL A 690 -11.43 29.98 -2.38
N ASN A 691 -12.19 29.33 -3.27
CA ASN A 691 -11.97 29.41 -4.71
C ASN A 691 -12.93 30.44 -5.30
N THR A 692 -12.39 31.58 -5.70
CA THR A 692 -13.19 32.74 -6.15
C THR A 692 -13.95 32.45 -7.45
N LYS A 693 -13.43 31.56 -8.30
CA LYS A 693 -14.08 31.14 -9.54
C LYS A 693 -15.26 30.21 -9.24
N VAL A 694 -15.05 29.18 -8.42
CA VAL A 694 -16.10 28.20 -8.08
C VAL A 694 -17.22 28.85 -7.27
N LEU A 695 -16.91 29.73 -6.31
CA LEU A 695 -17.91 30.52 -5.58
C LEU A 695 -18.83 31.28 -6.55
N LYS A 696 -18.25 31.96 -7.54
CA LYS A 696 -19.00 32.74 -8.53
C LYS A 696 -19.82 31.86 -9.48
N GLU A 697 -19.26 30.75 -9.96
CA GLU A 697 -19.94 29.81 -10.85
C GLU A 697 -21.10 29.08 -10.16
N ALA A 698 -20.94 28.76 -8.88
CA ALA A 698 -21.97 28.10 -8.08
C ALA A 698 -22.98 29.07 -7.45
N GLY A 699 -22.74 30.38 -7.53
CA GLY A 699 -23.62 31.41 -6.93
C GLY A 699 -23.62 31.39 -5.40
N LEU A 700 -22.50 31.01 -4.79
CA LEU A 700 -22.35 30.89 -3.34
C LEU A 700 -21.88 32.21 -2.71
N PRO A 701 -22.37 32.56 -1.51
CA PRO A 701 -21.88 33.74 -0.78
C PRO A 701 -20.42 33.55 -0.34
N MET A 702 -19.74 34.66 -0.03
CA MET A 702 -18.43 34.63 0.61
C MET A 702 -18.64 34.37 2.12
N PRO A 703 -18.00 33.36 2.73
CA PRO A 703 -18.10 33.14 4.18
C PRO A 703 -17.33 34.23 4.94
N GLU A 704 -17.82 34.64 6.10
CA GLU A 704 -17.15 35.57 7.03
C GLU A 704 -16.75 34.87 8.35
N SER A 705 -17.49 33.83 8.72
CA SER A 705 -17.31 33.08 9.98
C SER A 705 -17.18 31.58 9.73
N LEU A 706 -16.60 30.86 10.69
CA LEU A 706 -16.59 29.39 10.66
C LEU A 706 -18.00 28.83 10.77
N LYS A 707 -18.90 29.53 11.45
CA LYS A 707 -20.32 29.17 11.51
C LYS A 707 -21.01 29.20 10.15
N ASP A 708 -20.57 30.03 9.21
CA ASP A 708 -21.16 30.08 7.86
C ASP A 708 -20.94 28.78 7.09
N LEU A 709 -19.84 28.05 7.36
CA LEU A 709 -19.57 26.75 6.73
C LEU A 709 -20.62 25.68 7.12
N ALA A 710 -21.37 25.90 8.20
CA ALA A 710 -22.50 25.06 8.60
C ALA A 710 -23.79 25.34 7.81
N ASP A 711 -23.86 26.40 7.00
CA ASP A 711 -25.04 26.72 6.21
C ASP A 711 -25.23 25.68 5.08
N PRO A 712 -26.43 25.08 4.93
CA PRO A 712 -26.73 24.13 3.86
C PRO A 712 -26.45 24.62 2.43
N VAL A 713 -26.31 25.94 2.22
CA VAL A 713 -25.90 26.52 0.93
C VAL A 713 -24.55 25.95 0.45
N TYR A 714 -23.66 25.55 1.37
CA TYR A 714 -22.35 24.98 1.06
C TYR A 714 -22.32 23.44 1.01
N ARG A 715 -23.48 22.77 0.91
CA ARG A 715 -23.55 21.30 0.88
C ARG A 715 -22.69 20.69 -0.25
N ASP A 716 -21.84 19.74 0.09
CA ASP A 716 -20.84 19.09 -0.78
C ASP A 716 -19.82 20.07 -1.42
N MET A 717 -19.66 21.27 -0.84
CA MET A 717 -18.77 22.35 -1.31
C MET A 717 -17.82 22.88 -0.23
N VAL A 718 -17.76 22.21 0.92
CA VAL A 718 -16.81 22.48 2.00
C VAL A 718 -15.75 21.37 2.02
N SER A 719 -14.50 21.71 2.33
CA SER A 719 -13.48 20.72 2.71
C SER A 719 -12.83 21.09 4.03
N VAL A 720 -12.76 20.13 4.95
CA VAL A 720 -12.12 20.28 6.26
C VAL A 720 -11.25 19.06 6.52
N THR A 721 -10.41 19.11 7.54
CA THR A 721 -9.62 17.96 7.94
C THR A 721 -10.25 17.15 9.06
N ASP A 722 -9.86 15.88 9.12
CA ASP A 722 -10.16 15.00 10.25
C ASP A 722 -9.18 15.21 11.40
N LEU A 723 -9.68 15.37 12.63
CA LEU A 723 -8.84 15.48 13.83
C LEU A 723 -8.10 14.17 14.16
N SER A 724 -8.63 13.04 13.71
CA SER A 724 -7.97 11.73 13.84
C SER A 724 -6.73 11.60 12.95
N SER A 725 -6.57 12.48 11.96
CA SER A 725 -5.49 12.42 10.95
C SER A 725 -4.57 13.67 10.95
N SER A 726 -5.11 14.86 11.27
CA SER A 726 -4.40 16.15 11.15
C SER A 726 -4.65 17.11 12.32
N SER A 727 -3.57 17.72 12.82
CA SER A 727 -3.65 18.78 13.85
C SER A 727 -4.30 20.08 13.34
N THR A 728 -4.37 20.31 12.02
CA THR A 728 -5.05 21.47 11.44
C THR A 728 -6.55 21.48 11.78
N ALA A 729 -7.16 20.30 11.91
CA ALA A 729 -8.56 20.20 12.34
C ALA A 729 -8.75 20.70 13.78
N TRP A 730 -7.69 20.64 14.59
CA TRP A 730 -7.75 21.10 15.97
C TRP A 730 -7.88 22.61 16.04
N LEU A 731 -7.26 23.36 15.11
CA LEU A 731 -7.42 24.80 15.00
C LEU A 731 -8.89 25.20 14.76
N LEU A 732 -9.60 24.45 13.92
CA LEU A 732 -11.04 24.63 13.68
C LEU A 732 -11.83 24.38 14.97
N ILE A 733 -11.57 23.26 15.63
CA ILE A 733 -12.31 22.87 16.85
C ILE A 733 -12.03 23.83 18.00
N GLN A 734 -10.78 24.26 18.19
CA GLN A 734 -10.39 25.27 19.17
C GLN A 734 -11.15 26.58 18.94
N ALA A 735 -11.24 27.05 17.69
CA ALA A 735 -11.99 28.26 17.36
C ALA A 735 -13.48 28.14 17.66
N LEU A 736 -14.09 26.98 17.36
CA LEU A 736 -15.50 26.72 17.65
C LEU A 736 -15.78 26.57 19.15
N VAL A 737 -14.91 25.87 19.88
CA VAL A 737 -15.06 25.66 21.33
C VAL A 737 -14.85 26.96 22.10
N ASP A 738 -13.85 27.77 21.74
CA ASP A 738 -13.62 29.10 22.34
C ASP A 738 -14.80 30.05 22.10
N ALA A 739 -15.35 30.07 20.87
CA ALA A 739 -16.42 30.99 20.51
C ALA A 739 -17.82 30.56 21.00
N TYR A 740 -18.11 29.26 21.03
CA TYR A 740 -19.48 28.74 21.23
C TYR A 740 -19.63 27.73 22.37
N GLY A 741 -18.55 27.36 23.06
CA GLY A 741 -18.51 26.26 24.02
C GLY A 741 -18.67 24.89 23.36
N GLU A 742 -18.45 23.80 24.11
CA GLU A 742 -18.47 22.44 23.53
C GLU A 742 -19.80 22.06 22.86
N VAL A 743 -20.94 22.40 23.49
CA VAL A 743 -22.27 22.05 22.96
C VAL A 743 -22.58 22.82 21.68
N GLY A 744 -22.22 24.11 21.63
CA GLY A 744 -22.38 24.93 20.43
C GLY A 744 -21.43 24.49 19.32
N ALA A 745 -20.19 24.14 19.66
CA ALA A 745 -19.23 23.58 18.74
C ALA A 745 -19.70 22.24 18.15
N GLU A 746 -20.32 21.37 18.95
CA GLU A 746 -20.87 20.08 18.48
C GLU A 746 -21.92 20.28 17.37
N ASP A 747 -22.87 21.20 17.56
CA ASP A 747 -23.91 21.49 16.55
C ASP A 747 -23.33 22.09 15.26
N VAL A 748 -22.42 23.05 15.39
CA VAL A 748 -21.80 23.71 14.22
C VAL A 748 -20.89 22.73 13.47
N LEU A 749 -20.06 21.97 14.18
CA LEU A 749 -19.13 21.01 13.59
C LEU A 749 -19.85 19.86 12.90
N ALA A 750 -20.95 19.34 13.47
CA ALA A 750 -21.76 18.30 12.83
C ALA A 750 -22.32 18.76 11.47
N LYS A 751 -22.79 20.01 11.39
CA LYS A 751 -23.27 20.61 10.14
C LYS A 751 -22.15 20.88 9.15
N ILE A 752 -20.98 21.31 9.61
CA ILE A 752 -19.78 21.44 8.77
C ILE A 752 -19.39 20.08 8.19
N TYR A 753 -19.40 19.00 8.98
CA TYR A 753 -19.11 17.64 8.49
C TYR A 753 -20.21 17.10 7.56
N GLU A 754 -21.47 17.48 7.77
CA GLU A 754 -22.54 17.18 6.81
C GLU A 754 -22.24 17.85 5.46
N ASN A 755 -21.95 19.15 5.47
CA ASN A 755 -21.64 19.94 4.28
C ASN A 755 -20.32 19.54 3.61
N ALA A 756 -19.32 19.11 4.38
CA ALA A 756 -18.07 18.63 3.85
C ALA A 756 -18.24 17.32 3.08
N GLY A 757 -19.25 16.50 3.42
CA GLY A 757 -19.55 15.32 2.63
C GLY A 757 -18.32 14.41 2.53
N PRO A 758 -17.94 13.95 1.32
CA PRO A 758 -16.74 13.13 1.11
C PRO A 758 -15.42 13.90 1.18
N HIS A 759 -15.43 15.22 1.39
CA HIS A 759 -14.27 16.10 1.34
C HIS A 759 -13.67 16.39 2.72
N ILE A 760 -13.78 15.43 3.64
CA ILE A 760 -13.02 15.40 4.89
C ILE A 760 -11.65 14.78 4.57
N GLU A 761 -10.60 15.56 4.74
CA GLU A 761 -9.24 15.22 4.29
C GLU A 761 -8.36 14.78 5.46
N ASP A 762 -7.41 13.88 5.19
CA ASP A 762 -6.48 13.39 6.22
C ASP A 762 -5.33 14.35 6.50
N SER A 763 -5.06 15.30 5.61
CA SER A 763 -3.88 16.16 5.63
C SER A 763 -4.25 17.63 5.74
N GLY A 764 -3.48 18.40 6.53
CA GLY A 764 -3.68 19.85 6.73
C GLY A 764 -3.66 20.67 5.44
N SER A 765 -2.90 20.20 4.44
CA SER A 765 -2.85 20.82 3.09
C SER A 765 -3.95 20.33 2.13
N GLY A 766 -4.71 19.31 2.53
CA GLY A 766 -5.76 18.67 1.73
C GLY A 766 -6.86 19.63 1.30
N PRO A 767 -7.49 20.37 2.24
CA PRO A 767 -8.56 21.31 1.90
C PRO A 767 -8.14 22.36 0.88
N LEU A 768 -6.95 22.94 1.04
CA LEU A 768 -6.43 23.90 0.07
C LEU A 768 -6.25 23.29 -1.31
N LYS A 769 -5.77 22.05 -1.41
CA LYS A 769 -5.60 21.38 -2.70
C LYS A 769 -6.94 21.08 -3.38
N LYS A 770 -7.99 20.78 -2.60
CA LYS A 770 -9.36 20.63 -3.12
C LYS A 770 -9.95 21.95 -3.60
N VAL A 771 -9.75 23.02 -2.85
CA VAL A 771 -10.10 24.39 -3.23
C VAL A 771 -9.34 24.79 -4.49
N ARG A 772 -8.02 24.58 -4.54
CA ARG A 772 -7.17 24.79 -5.72
C ARG A 772 -7.68 24.01 -6.90
N ALA A 773 -8.04 22.73 -6.75
CA ALA A 773 -8.53 21.86 -7.83
C ALA A 773 -9.99 22.18 -8.26
N GLY A 774 -10.66 23.11 -7.59
CA GLY A 774 -12.06 23.44 -7.84
C GLY A 774 -13.03 22.31 -7.49
N GLU A 775 -12.59 21.34 -6.67
CA GLU A 775 -13.46 20.26 -6.21
C GLU A 775 -14.48 20.76 -5.18
N VAL A 776 -14.12 21.78 -4.41
CA VAL A 776 -14.96 22.45 -3.41
C VAL A 776 -14.78 23.97 -3.55
N ALA A 777 -15.77 24.73 -3.10
CA ALA A 777 -15.72 26.19 -3.16
C ALA A 777 -14.99 26.77 -1.94
N VAL A 778 -15.17 26.16 -0.77
CA VAL A 778 -14.67 26.63 0.52
C VAL A 778 -13.91 25.50 1.20
N GLY A 779 -12.86 25.81 1.94
CA GLY A 779 -12.21 24.88 2.85
C GLY A 779 -11.70 25.57 4.11
N PHE A 780 -11.27 24.79 5.10
CA PHE A 780 -10.54 25.28 6.25
C PHE A 780 -9.15 24.67 6.27
N GLY A 781 -8.11 25.49 6.42
CA GLY A 781 -6.74 25.01 6.41
C GLY A 781 -5.74 26.08 6.83
N LEU A 782 -4.51 25.96 6.36
CA LEU A 782 -3.41 26.82 6.78
C LEU A 782 -3.38 28.13 5.97
N ARG A 783 -3.40 29.25 6.68
CA ARG A 783 -3.51 30.60 6.10
C ARG A 783 -2.37 30.94 5.14
N HIS A 784 -1.13 30.63 5.52
CA HIS A 784 0.07 31.00 4.76
C HIS A 784 0.09 30.40 3.36
N GLN A 785 -0.44 29.20 3.20
CA GLN A 785 -0.48 28.51 1.90
C GLN A 785 -1.45 29.20 0.93
N ALA A 786 -2.56 29.75 1.43
CA ALA A 786 -3.53 30.47 0.63
C ALA A 786 -3.05 31.86 0.22
N VAL A 787 -2.32 32.53 1.10
CA VAL A 787 -1.62 33.80 0.79
C VAL A 787 -0.65 33.57 -0.37
N ALA A 788 0.15 32.51 -0.32
CA ALA A 788 1.10 32.18 -1.39
C ALA A 788 0.42 31.90 -2.73
N ASP A 789 -0.73 31.21 -2.74
CA ASP A 789 -1.48 30.95 -3.98
C ASP A 789 -2.08 32.20 -4.60
N LYS A 790 -2.58 33.11 -3.75
CA LYS A 790 -3.10 34.40 -4.17
C LYS A 790 -1.99 35.24 -4.81
N GLU A 791 -0.80 35.27 -4.21
CA GLU A 791 0.39 35.92 -4.75
C GLU A 791 0.84 35.27 -6.08
N ALA A 792 0.68 33.95 -6.24
CA ALA A 792 0.97 33.22 -7.48
C ALA A 792 -0.09 33.42 -8.60
N GLY A 793 -1.17 34.17 -8.33
CA GLY A 793 -2.23 34.45 -9.31
C GLY A 793 -3.20 33.30 -9.55
N LEU A 794 -3.24 32.30 -8.67
CA LEU A 794 -4.24 31.23 -8.70
C LEU A 794 -5.62 31.78 -8.27
N PRO A 795 -6.73 31.14 -8.68
CA PRO A 795 -8.09 31.58 -8.32
C PRO A 795 -8.46 31.22 -6.86
N VAL A 796 -7.56 31.50 -5.92
CA VAL A 796 -7.67 31.19 -4.50
C VAL A 796 -7.58 32.50 -3.71
N ASP A 797 -8.43 32.62 -2.70
CA ASP A 797 -8.37 33.69 -1.70
C ASP A 797 -8.56 33.09 -0.29
N TYR A 798 -8.47 33.91 0.74
CA TYR A 798 -8.62 33.51 2.14
C TYR A 798 -9.50 34.48 2.93
N VAL A 799 -10.12 33.98 4.00
CA VAL A 799 -10.88 34.77 4.96
C VAL A 799 -10.41 34.44 6.38
N ASP A 800 -10.10 35.48 7.13
CA ASP A 800 -9.78 35.38 8.55
C ASP A 800 -11.10 35.29 9.35
N PRO A 801 -11.39 34.16 10.03
CA PRO A 801 -12.69 33.94 10.65
C PRO A 801 -12.87 34.82 11.89
N VAL A 802 -14.08 35.34 12.10
CA VAL A 802 -14.43 36.17 13.25
C VAL A 802 -14.26 35.46 14.61
N GLU A 803 -14.34 34.13 14.64
CA GLU A 803 -14.07 33.32 15.83
C GLU A 803 -12.60 33.41 16.28
N GLY A 804 -11.68 33.70 15.35
CA GLY A 804 -10.25 33.89 15.59
C GLY A 804 -9.36 32.96 14.78
N ASN A 805 -8.17 33.45 14.42
CA ASN A 805 -7.09 32.68 13.82
C ASN A 805 -6.25 32.04 14.93
N PHE A 806 -6.54 30.77 15.24
CA PHE A 806 -5.74 30.00 16.21
C PHE A 806 -4.44 29.53 15.58
N SER A 807 -3.39 29.46 16.41
CA SER A 807 -2.06 29.03 15.97
C SER A 807 -1.55 27.78 16.68
N LEU A 808 -0.83 26.93 15.95
CA LEU A 808 -0.03 25.83 16.49
C LEU A 808 1.45 26.04 16.17
N THR A 809 2.31 25.73 17.14
CA THR A 809 3.76 25.74 16.94
C THR A 809 4.28 24.34 16.66
N GLU A 810 5.22 24.24 15.74
CA GLU A 810 6.03 23.04 15.55
C GLU A 810 7.45 23.32 15.99
N SER A 811 8.01 22.37 16.71
CA SER A 811 9.33 22.47 17.33
C SER A 811 10.24 21.35 16.85
N VAL A 812 11.53 21.63 16.87
CA VAL A 812 12.58 20.64 16.70
C VAL A 812 12.96 20.06 18.07
N ALA A 813 13.18 18.74 18.13
CA ALA A 813 13.68 18.05 19.32
C ALA A 813 14.62 16.91 18.92
N VAL A 814 15.63 16.65 19.75
CA VAL A 814 16.64 15.61 19.51
C VAL A 814 16.47 14.49 20.53
N LEU A 815 16.48 13.24 20.06
CA LEU A 815 16.28 12.10 20.96
C LEU A 815 17.50 11.89 21.87
N ASP A 816 17.21 11.63 23.14
CA ASP A 816 18.24 11.32 24.13
C ASP A 816 18.69 9.87 24.04
N ARG A 817 19.66 9.62 23.16
CA ARG A 817 20.31 8.31 23.01
C ARG A 817 21.81 8.42 22.93
N ASP A 818 22.46 7.48 23.57
CA ASP A 818 23.91 7.31 23.49
C ASP A 818 24.30 6.69 22.15
N THR A 819 24.25 7.50 21.09
CA THR A 819 24.66 7.12 19.74
C THR A 819 25.63 8.14 19.17
N PRO A 820 26.58 7.72 18.30
CA PRO A 820 27.49 8.65 17.63
C PRO A 820 26.79 9.71 16.77
N ARG A 821 25.50 9.52 16.45
CA ARG A 821 24.69 10.43 15.64
C ARG A 821 24.06 11.55 16.45
N LYS A 822 23.94 11.42 17.78
CA LYS A 822 23.30 12.43 18.64
C LYS A 822 23.97 13.79 18.51
N GLU A 823 25.30 13.83 18.51
CA GLU A 823 26.07 15.08 18.37
C GLU A 823 25.77 15.75 17.02
N ILE A 824 25.82 15.00 15.93
CA ILE A 824 25.50 15.51 14.59
C ILE A 824 24.05 15.99 14.52
N ALA A 825 23.11 15.27 15.15
CA ALA A 825 21.70 15.65 15.22
C ALA A 825 21.49 16.97 16.01
N MET A 826 22.23 17.17 17.11
CA MET A 826 22.23 18.44 17.85
C MET A 826 22.74 19.59 16.99
N GLU A 827 23.87 19.41 16.29
CA GLU A 827 24.39 20.43 15.38
C GLU A 827 23.42 20.76 14.24
N MET A 828 22.74 19.74 13.68
CA MET A 828 21.71 19.95 12.66
C MET A 828 20.51 20.72 13.20
N ALA A 829 20.04 20.40 14.41
CA ALA A 829 18.96 21.13 15.08
C ALA A 829 19.33 22.60 15.31
N GLN A 830 20.54 22.86 15.81
CA GLN A 830 21.08 24.20 15.98
C GLN A 830 21.14 24.96 14.65
N CYS A 831 21.64 24.31 13.59
CA CYS A 831 21.71 24.88 12.24
C CYS A 831 20.32 25.31 11.73
N MET A 832 19.30 24.48 11.93
CA MET A 832 17.92 24.78 11.53
C MET A 832 17.35 26.00 12.29
N ILE A 833 17.63 26.13 13.58
CA ILE A 833 17.15 27.25 14.40
C ILE A 833 17.89 28.55 14.05
N GLU A 834 19.21 28.50 13.93
CA GLU A 834 20.02 29.71 13.76
C GLU A 834 20.00 30.25 12.33
N LYS A 835 20.06 29.35 11.34
CA LYS A 835 20.21 29.70 9.92
C LYS A 835 18.97 29.40 9.08
N GLY A 836 18.13 28.45 9.50
CA GLY A 836 16.94 28.05 8.76
C GLY A 836 15.74 28.98 8.94
N ARG A 837 15.68 29.74 10.03
CA ARG A 837 14.55 30.63 10.34
C ARG A 837 14.29 31.69 9.26
N GLU A 838 15.34 32.28 8.68
CA GLU A 838 15.18 33.30 7.63
C GLU A 838 14.51 32.72 6.37
N GLU A 839 14.89 31.51 5.97
CA GLU A 839 14.27 30.83 4.82
C GLU A 839 12.84 30.39 5.15
N LEU A 840 12.59 29.88 6.36
CA LEU A 840 11.26 29.49 6.82
C LEU A 840 10.30 30.69 6.88
N GLN A 841 10.76 31.87 7.30
CA GLN A 841 9.93 33.08 7.39
C GLN A 841 9.37 33.57 6.06
N LYS A 842 9.99 33.18 4.94
CA LYS A 842 9.46 33.49 3.60
C LYS A 842 8.07 32.87 3.38
N THR A 843 7.87 31.69 3.95
CA THR A 843 6.61 30.93 3.85
C THR A 843 5.80 30.98 5.15
N TYR A 844 6.46 31.04 6.31
CA TYR A 844 5.87 31.05 7.65
C TYR A 844 6.13 32.40 8.34
N PRO A 845 5.31 33.43 8.04
CA PRO A 845 5.61 34.81 8.42
C PRO A 845 5.49 35.09 9.93
N LEU A 846 4.90 34.15 10.70
CA LEU A 846 4.67 34.34 12.12
C LEU A 846 6.00 34.26 12.90
N PRO A 847 6.30 35.27 13.74
CA PRO A 847 7.48 35.23 14.58
C PRO A 847 7.29 34.20 15.70
N VAL A 848 8.36 33.49 16.05
CA VAL A 848 8.43 32.56 17.18
C VAL A 848 9.49 32.97 18.21
N TYR A 849 10.45 33.80 17.79
CA TYR A 849 11.51 34.35 18.64
C TYR A 849 11.38 35.87 18.81
N LYS A 850 11.84 36.38 19.96
CA LYS A 850 11.93 37.83 20.21
C LYS A 850 12.92 38.46 19.23
N GLY A 851 12.51 39.58 18.62
CA GLY A 851 13.32 40.34 17.67
C GLY A 851 13.18 39.91 16.20
N GLU A 852 12.37 38.90 15.89
CA GLU A 852 11.99 38.58 14.51
C GLU A 852 11.06 39.67 13.94
N ALA A 853 11.27 40.02 12.66
CA ALA A 853 10.50 41.06 11.99
C ALA A 853 9.05 40.61 11.80
N LYS A 854 8.10 41.43 12.26
CA LYS A 854 6.67 41.25 11.97
C LYS A 854 6.35 41.80 10.59
N ALA A 855 6.02 40.93 9.65
CA ALA A 855 5.48 41.37 8.36
C ALA A 855 4.02 41.82 8.55
N ALA A 856 3.80 43.12 8.78
CA ALA A 856 2.48 43.69 9.10
C ALA A 856 1.40 43.37 8.04
N GLU A 857 1.78 43.22 6.77
CA GLU A 857 0.87 42.84 5.67
C GLU A 857 0.47 41.35 5.69
N LYS A 858 1.16 40.52 6.48
CA LYS A 858 0.95 39.07 6.59
C LYS A 858 0.38 38.65 7.95
N GLU A 859 0.12 39.58 8.87
CA GLU A 859 -0.60 39.26 10.12
C GLU A 859 -2.06 38.89 9.82
N SER A 860 -2.62 37.99 10.61
CA SER A 860 -4.04 37.65 10.59
C SER A 860 -4.88 38.76 11.21
N ALA A 861 -6.14 38.87 10.79
CA ALA A 861 -7.04 39.89 11.33
C ALA A 861 -7.39 39.64 12.82
N TYR A 862 -7.46 38.37 13.24
CA TYR A 862 -7.93 37.98 14.58
C TYR A 862 -7.02 36.93 15.26
N PRO A 863 -5.72 37.21 15.49
CA PRO A 863 -4.80 36.23 16.08
C PRO A 863 -5.24 35.84 17.51
N LYS A 864 -5.33 34.54 17.78
CA LYS A 864 -5.71 33.97 19.09
C LYS A 864 -4.86 32.76 19.47
N VAL A 865 -4.78 32.51 20.78
CA VAL A 865 -4.17 31.32 21.38
C VAL A 865 -5.21 30.66 22.27
N PHE A 866 -5.25 29.32 22.29
CA PHE A 866 -6.18 28.58 23.14
C PHE A 866 -5.87 28.82 24.63
N PRO A 867 -6.89 29.03 25.47
CA PRO A 867 -6.67 29.41 26.88
C PRO A 867 -6.08 28.28 27.72
N GLU A 868 -6.33 27.02 27.36
CA GLU A 868 -5.80 25.85 28.06
C GLU A 868 -4.52 25.33 27.41
N PRO A 869 -3.60 24.74 28.19
CA PRO A 869 -2.44 24.06 27.64
C PRO A 869 -2.87 22.95 26.68
N LEU A 870 -2.30 22.96 25.49
CA LEU A 870 -2.54 21.92 24.51
C LEU A 870 -1.82 20.64 24.96
N THR A 871 -2.58 19.58 25.25
CA THR A 871 -2.07 18.27 25.66
C THR A 871 -2.68 17.15 24.81
N VAL A 872 -2.07 15.96 24.85
CA VAL A 872 -2.64 14.76 24.19
C VAL A 872 -3.99 14.37 24.81
N ASP A 873 -4.19 14.57 26.11
CA ASP A 873 -5.47 14.28 26.77
C ASP A 873 -6.60 15.19 26.25
N LEU A 874 -6.32 16.50 26.12
CA LEU A 874 -7.27 17.45 25.53
C LEU A 874 -7.55 17.12 24.05
N LEU A 875 -6.53 16.67 23.32
CA LEU A 875 -6.70 16.19 21.95
C LEU A 875 -7.66 14.99 21.89
N GLU A 876 -7.54 14.01 22.80
CA GLU A 876 -8.46 12.87 22.87
C GLU A 876 -9.91 13.28 23.15
N GLU A 877 -10.11 14.27 24.02
CA GLU A 877 -11.45 14.79 24.32
C GLU A 877 -12.07 15.47 23.10
N HIS A 878 -11.32 16.33 22.41
CA HIS A 878 -11.76 16.96 21.17
C HIS A 878 -11.92 15.96 20.02
N GLN A 879 -11.15 14.86 20.00
CA GLN A 879 -11.36 13.75 19.06
C GLN A 879 -12.68 13.05 19.33
N LYS A 880 -13.00 12.74 20.59
CA LYS A 880 -14.31 12.18 20.95
C LYS A 880 -15.45 13.12 20.56
N LEU A 881 -15.26 14.44 20.67
CA LEU A 881 -16.23 15.44 20.19
C LEU A 881 -16.39 15.37 18.66
N SER A 882 -15.29 15.42 17.91
CA SER A 882 -15.29 15.30 16.44
C SER A 882 -15.97 14.01 15.96
N GLU A 883 -15.66 12.86 16.58
CA GLU A 883 -16.27 11.57 16.26
C GLU A 883 -17.77 11.49 16.63
N ARG A 884 -18.26 12.27 17.60
CA ARG A 884 -19.70 12.37 17.86
C ARG A 884 -20.44 13.17 16.79
N CYS A 885 -19.75 14.11 16.13
CA CYS A 885 -20.29 15.00 15.11
C CYS A 885 -20.41 14.33 13.73
N LYS A 886 -19.63 13.27 13.47
CA LYS A 886 -19.68 12.46 12.25
C LYS A 886 -20.82 11.45 12.31
#